data_AF-A0A5C6CVT5-F1
#
_entry.id   AF-A0A5C6CVT5-F1
#
_cell.length_a   1.000
_cell.length_b   1.000
_cell.length_c   1.000
_cell.angle_alpha   90.00
_cell.angle_beta   90.00
_cell.angle_gamma   90.00
#
_symmetry.space_group_name_H-M   'P 1'
#
loop_
_entity.id
_entity.type
_entity.pdbx_description
1 polymer ?
#
loop_
_entity_poly.entity_id
_entity_poly.type
_entity_poly.pdbx_seq_one_letter_code
_entity_poly.pdbx_strand_id
1 'polypeptide(L)'
;MNPKTLLCVVLSMASLGQLATAADVTSTWDGSTGNWSDSSHWDSLLFPNNGNGGQTFDAVISSGTVTVDQAINIENLQQTNGTITGTSDLTVSGLTTWTRGTMTGTGTTHANGGLDLSGSNSKTLNGRVLNNAGAATWTAGQFITGNGAVLNNLLGATFDTNFDGEILDGFIGAPSQINNAGTFTKSGGAGTTRFHIAFNNTGAVNVQSGTLSLSGGGTSSGSFDVSAGSTLQISSGVSFVAGASVTGAGTLDISNGTLTALSDLELTNLALTNSSATIDGTSTITASGMLTWTRGTMTGAGITNANGGLDLSGSNSKTLNGRVLNNAGSATWTAGQFITGNGAVLNNQLGATFDTNFDGEIFDGFIGAPSQINNAGTFTKSGGAGTTYFGIAFSNTGNVNVNSGTLKLGGFVSNAGSMNIQPSKTLTLDAGFINHGAGIVTVDNGHLTMASLATNDGAFIIENVSAATLAADLINAGTIDVAVLSNLNVGGAYSGAGSVDIDDSQFIVEGNAAIGGTLNINNTSSAQFEAGGSNSGAINILTDSSLTIDGAFANSGAMLVDSGGQLNLDSNQPFDNPGTLEVHEGTVAIPKTNSIVVHPLAPLQLIPEATLTEGTWIARGNGSIVLPQNSGGTPFELRHSDAVVILDGPSSTMPAIDGLWSNAGSLELRGGRDITLHGEPPDASPGSFASPFVNTGTIHLEAGSTLSLGQEGISNGSGSRVEGEGVIEGSVSAHGTTFSSNGILSINQGSLSISTSVSTLTSGTLAVNVPMYVNNGGHFVIADGATLGGSGILELQDGLVTIDGTLDKQVRIVGPVKVGGTISDATLDGAVVTTPPSGGGFGLVNCYGDNTIESGVVNIDGQLLVNDGTLTLGAGASIFGPGAIDVKALASAVVLGNVATTGNATITGSLAVEAGATAQATNWHFTGKSLINVKGKIKSSTPAELTGTLAVDLAGEIDVPNIKMLGIPGFDPAKFKGLGKSVGNVDAGTFSTVSPGFSPGMLTIGGNMTFEGASTLELEVRDAQGISGTDYDLLAVESDLINIGTVAEPMIISLHTLDSLDDPGQAINFDNTQDYSWTVATALGTISGFSAGTFVFDESQFLNDLGSGAFYLSLGDSGHALNVLFSASGLPTIESGDFDLDGDVDGADFLIWQRNPAIGYLANWQANYGRSATQSAVSVAVPEPSSLLLLAIVPAWILSTLRLTKKSHFADRFLGNRGSACSSV
;
A
#
# COMPACT_ATOMS: atom_id res chain seq x y z
N MET A 1 -49.66 -11.46 13.82
CA MET A 1 -49.70 -12.67 14.68
C MET A 1 -51.14 -13.17 14.78
N ASN A 2 -51.33 -14.50 14.72
CA ASN A 2 -52.59 -15.22 14.49
C ASN A 2 -53.44 -15.34 15.79
N PRO A 3 -54.79 -15.24 15.78
CA PRO A 3 -55.62 -15.21 17.00
C PRO A 3 -55.75 -16.54 17.75
N LYS A 4 -55.01 -17.59 17.35
CA LYS A 4 -55.07 -18.93 17.96
C LYS A 4 -54.10 -19.13 19.13
N THR A 5 -53.19 -18.19 19.39
CA THR A 5 -52.24 -18.27 20.51
C THR A 5 -52.76 -17.66 21.81
N LEU A 6 -53.85 -16.87 21.75
CA LEU A 6 -54.43 -16.22 22.94
C LEU A 6 -55.23 -17.19 23.83
N LEU A 7 -55.66 -18.34 23.30
CA LEU A 7 -56.47 -19.32 24.03
C LEU A 7 -55.64 -20.35 24.80
N CYS A 8 -54.33 -20.43 24.57
CA CYS A 8 -53.42 -21.34 25.30
C CYS A 8 -52.68 -20.67 26.48
N VAL A 9 -52.70 -19.33 26.57
CA VAL A 9 -52.03 -18.58 27.65
C VAL A 9 -52.95 -18.31 28.85
N VAL A 10 -54.27 -18.40 28.69
CA VAL A 10 -55.22 -18.21 29.79
C VAL A 10 -55.44 -19.48 30.63
N LEU A 11 -54.94 -20.65 30.20
CA LEU A 11 -55.09 -21.91 30.94
C LEU A 11 -53.85 -22.38 31.73
N SER A 12 -52.72 -21.67 31.71
CA SER A 12 -51.54 -22.02 32.53
C SER A 12 -51.37 -21.17 33.80
N MET A 13 -52.23 -20.19 34.07
CA MET A 13 -52.22 -19.40 35.32
C MET A 13 -53.24 -19.84 36.37
N ALA A 14 -54.04 -20.88 36.12
CA ALA A 14 -54.79 -21.55 37.19
C ALA A 14 -53.90 -22.61 37.83
N SER A 15 -52.86 -22.18 38.57
CA SER A 15 -52.40 -23.05 39.66
C SER A 15 -53.60 -23.26 40.57
N LEU A 16 -53.86 -24.52 40.94
CA LEU A 16 -54.81 -24.84 41.98
C LEU A 16 -54.39 -24.07 43.24
N GLY A 17 -55.04 -22.93 43.48
CA GLY A 17 -55.10 -22.34 44.80
C GLY A 17 -55.83 -23.34 45.68
N GLN A 18 -55.06 -24.20 46.34
CA GLN A 18 -55.53 -24.88 47.52
C GLN A 18 -55.88 -23.74 48.49
N LEU A 19 -57.18 -23.50 48.70
CA LEU A 19 -57.66 -22.57 49.71
C LEU A 19 -56.89 -22.89 50.99
N ALA A 20 -56.10 -21.93 51.49
CA ALA A 20 -55.43 -22.04 52.77
C ALA A 20 -56.50 -22.44 53.80
N THR A 21 -56.41 -23.66 54.30
CA THR A 21 -57.26 -24.10 55.40
C THR A 21 -56.80 -23.32 56.62
N ALA A 22 -57.71 -22.57 57.26
CA ALA A 22 -57.40 -21.92 58.53
C ALA A 22 -56.78 -22.95 59.48
N ALA A 23 -55.72 -22.56 60.18
CA ALA A 23 -55.12 -23.44 61.18
C ALA A 23 -56.15 -23.83 62.23
N ASP A 24 -55.99 -25.01 62.83
CA ASP A 24 -56.89 -25.46 63.90
C ASP A 24 -56.82 -24.53 65.12
N VAL A 25 -55.65 -23.91 65.36
CA VAL A 25 -55.40 -23.02 66.51
C VAL A 25 -54.50 -21.85 66.11
N THR A 26 -54.82 -20.64 66.57
CA THR A 26 -53.89 -19.49 66.60
C THR A 26 -53.39 -19.30 68.03
N SER A 27 -52.09 -19.13 68.22
CA SER A 27 -51.50 -18.87 69.53
C SER A 27 -50.51 -17.70 69.50
N THR A 28 -50.52 -16.92 70.57
CA THR A 28 -49.72 -15.70 70.73
C THR A 28 -48.62 -15.91 71.76
N TRP A 29 -47.41 -15.46 71.44
CA TRP A 29 -46.31 -15.39 72.40
C TRP A 29 -46.58 -14.32 73.46
N ASP A 30 -46.34 -14.64 74.73
CA ASP A 30 -46.66 -13.80 75.90
C ASP A 30 -45.81 -12.52 76.04
N GLY A 31 -44.81 -12.36 75.16
CA GLY A 31 -43.90 -11.22 75.14
C GLY A 31 -42.64 -11.37 75.99
N SER A 32 -42.42 -12.54 76.58
CA SER A 32 -41.23 -12.86 77.38
C SER A 32 -40.03 -13.29 76.51
N THR A 33 -38.92 -13.66 77.15
CA THR A 33 -37.76 -14.28 76.50
C THR A 33 -37.72 -15.75 76.86
N GLY A 34 -37.67 -16.64 75.87
CA GLY A 34 -37.74 -18.08 76.12
C GLY A 34 -37.59 -18.95 74.87
N ASN A 35 -37.67 -20.28 75.07
CA ASN A 35 -37.61 -21.28 74.00
C ASN A 35 -38.99 -21.48 73.38
N TRP A 36 -39.03 -21.63 72.06
CA TRP A 36 -40.27 -21.87 71.30
C TRP A 36 -41.00 -23.13 71.81
N SER A 37 -40.24 -24.17 72.17
CA SER A 37 -40.76 -25.46 72.65
C SER A 37 -41.42 -25.41 74.05
N ASP A 38 -41.27 -24.31 74.80
CA ASP A 38 -41.86 -24.17 76.15
C ASP A 38 -43.28 -23.59 76.07
N SER A 39 -44.27 -24.43 76.42
CA SER A 39 -45.69 -24.07 76.40
C SER A 39 -46.06 -22.89 77.31
N SER A 40 -45.26 -22.60 78.34
CA SER A 40 -45.58 -21.55 79.33
C SER A 40 -45.51 -20.13 78.76
N HIS A 41 -44.87 -19.96 77.61
CA HIS A 41 -44.72 -18.68 76.91
C HIS A 41 -45.82 -18.43 75.87
N TRP A 42 -46.77 -19.34 75.71
CA TRP A 42 -47.88 -19.22 74.77
C TRP A 42 -49.21 -19.03 75.52
N ASP A 43 -50.13 -18.28 74.91
CA ASP A 43 -51.48 -18.02 75.46
C ASP A 43 -52.41 -19.25 75.51
N SER A 44 -51.95 -20.39 74.98
CA SER A 44 -52.67 -21.67 74.95
C SER A 44 -51.75 -22.84 75.29
N LEU A 45 -52.27 -23.86 75.99
CA LEU A 45 -51.56 -25.12 76.28
C LEU A 45 -51.35 -25.99 75.02
N LEU A 46 -52.17 -25.79 73.99
CA LEU A 46 -51.90 -26.23 72.62
C LEU A 46 -51.28 -25.04 71.89
N PHE A 47 -49.99 -25.13 71.57
CA PHE A 47 -49.18 -24.02 71.09
C PHE A 47 -48.29 -24.47 69.95
N PRO A 48 -47.84 -23.63 69.00
CA PRO A 48 -47.23 -24.07 67.75
C PRO A 48 -45.97 -24.92 67.98
N ASN A 49 -46.05 -26.24 67.93
CA ASN A 49 -44.93 -27.16 68.16
C ASN A 49 -45.15 -28.48 67.40
N ASN A 50 -44.07 -29.21 67.12
CA ASN A 50 -44.15 -30.43 66.32
C ASN A 50 -44.91 -31.54 67.06
N GLY A 51 -45.99 -32.03 66.46
CA GLY A 51 -46.71 -33.22 66.94
C GLY A 51 -47.89 -32.97 67.88
N ASN A 52 -48.42 -31.76 67.96
CA ASN A 52 -49.59 -31.36 68.78
C ASN A 52 -50.92 -32.06 68.43
N GLY A 53 -50.99 -33.37 68.60
CA GLY A 53 -52.21 -34.15 68.36
C GLY A 53 -52.70 -34.14 66.91
N GLY A 54 -51.86 -33.75 65.94
CA GLY A 54 -52.19 -33.66 64.52
C GLY A 54 -52.83 -32.34 64.08
N GLN A 55 -52.94 -31.34 64.96
CA GLN A 55 -53.48 -30.02 64.64
C GLN A 55 -52.46 -29.11 63.94
N THR A 56 -52.93 -28.19 63.09
CA THR A 56 -52.15 -27.11 62.47
C THR A 56 -52.22 -25.82 63.29
N PHE A 57 -51.17 -24.98 63.25
CA PHE A 57 -51.05 -23.81 64.13
C PHE A 57 -50.63 -22.54 63.41
N ASP A 58 -51.26 -21.42 63.75
CA ASP A 58 -50.78 -20.07 63.45
C ASP A 58 -50.02 -19.51 64.65
N ALA A 59 -48.82 -18.97 64.41
CA ALA A 59 -47.99 -18.35 65.45
C ALA A 59 -48.02 -16.83 65.35
N VAL A 60 -48.35 -16.14 66.46
CA VAL A 60 -48.34 -14.67 66.55
C VAL A 60 -47.24 -14.20 67.48
N ILE A 61 -46.26 -13.47 66.94
CA ILE A 61 -45.16 -12.85 67.70
C ILE A 61 -45.33 -11.32 67.67
N SER A 62 -45.70 -10.74 68.81
CA SER A 62 -46.02 -9.30 68.94
C SER A 62 -45.08 -8.53 69.87
N SER A 63 -44.24 -9.23 70.63
CA SER A 63 -43.16 -8.69 71.46
C SER A 63 -42.28 -9.84 71.98
N GLY A 64 -41.26 -9.55 72.79
CA GLY A 64 -40.40 -10.58 73.40
C GLY A 64 -39.30 -11.13 72.50
N THR A 65 -38.62 -12.18 72.99
CA THR A 65 -37.56 -12.91 72.25
C THR A 65 -37.85 -14.40 72.28
N VAL A 66 -38.15 -14.98 71.13
CA VAL A 66 -38.47 -16.40 70.93
C VAL A 66 -37.25 -17.11 70.34
N THR A 67 -36.72 -18.10 71.04
CA THR A 67 -35.61 -18.93 70.56
C THR A 67 -36.17 -20.19 69.91
N VAL A 68 -36.01 -20.33 68.59
CA VAL A 68 -36.29 -21.58 67.85
C VAL A 68 -35.20 -22.59 68.23
N ASP A 69 -35.46 -23.34 69.29
CA ASP A 69 -34.53 -24.25 69.96
C ASP A 69 -34.52 -25.65 69.34
N GLN A 70 -35.58 -26.01 68.62
CA GLN A 70 -35.69 -27.21 67.81
C GLN A 70 -36.33 -26.87 66.45
N ALA A 71 -36.30 -27.77 65.48
CA ALA A 71 -37.01 -27.54 64.21
C ALA A 71 -38.51 -27.41 64.50
N ILE A 72 -39.19 -26.43 63.91
CA ILE A 72 -40.63 -26.17 64.14
C ILE A 72 -41.35 -26.03 62.80
N ASN A 73 -42.52 -26.68 62.68
CA ASN A 73 -43.43 -26.52 61.55
C ASN A 73 -44.74 -25.86 62.00
N ILE A 74 -45.15 -24.79 61.32
CA ILE A 74 -46.39 -24.04 61.56
C ILE A 74 -47.11 -23.74 60.25
N GLU A 75 -48.39 -23.40 60.33
CA GLU A 75 -49.22 -23.03 59.19
C GLU A 75 -48.96 -21.57 58.80
N ASN A 76 -49.39 -20.57 59.57
CA ASN A 76 -49.04 -19.17 59.30
C ASN A 76 -48.16 -18.57 60.41
N LEU A 77 -47.34 -17.57 60.04
CA LEU A 77 -46.55 -16.77 60.97
C LEU A 77 -46.96 -15.31 60.88
N GLN A 78 -47.38 -14.71 61.99
CA GLN A 78 -47.61 -13.27 62.10
C GLN A 78 -46.60 -12.63 63.05
N GLN A 79 -45.52 -12.08 62.51
CA GLN A 79 -44.53 -11.31 63.27
C GLN A 79 -44.82 -9.81 63.16
N THR A 80 -45.42 -9.24 64.21
CA THR A 80 -45.73 -7.81 64.29
C THR A 80 -44.72 -6.99 65.08
N ASN A 81 -43.88 -7.66 65.88
CA ASN A 81 -42.69 -7.12 66.54
C ASN A 81 -41.89 -8.30 67.14
N GLY A 82 -40.99 -8.03 68.09
CA GLY A 82 -40.25 -9.06 68.82
C GLY A 82 -39.10 -9.64 68.01
N THR A 83 -38.37 -10.57 68.64
CA THR A 83 -37.18 -11.22 68.07
C THR A 83 -37.41 -12.72 67.95
N ILE A 84 -37.26 -13.28 66.76
CA ILE A 84 -37.12 -14.72 66.55
C ILE A 84 -35.62 -15.01 66.40
N THR A 85 -35.06 -15.89 67.25
CA THR A 85 -33.65 -16.28 67.25
C THR A 85 -33.50 -17.80 67.25
N GLY A 86 -32.28 -18.32 67.42
CA GLY A 86 -31.98 -19.74 67.52
C GLY A 86 -31.21 -20.29 66.32
N THR A 87 -30.73 -21.52 66.47
CA THR A 87 -29.93 -22.23 65.45
C THR A 87 -30.76 -23.22 64.64
N SER A 88 -32.01 -23.48 65.04
CA SER A 88 -32.88 -24.47 64.41
C SER A 88 -33.84 -23.85 63.39
N ASP A 89 -34.36 -24.68 62.49
CA ASP A 89 -35.20 -24.23 61.38
C ASP A 89 -36.65 -23.97 61.79
N LEU A 90 -37.26 -22.93 61.21
CA LEU A 90 -38.68 -22.62 61.31
C LEU A 90 -39.31 -22.76 59.92
N THR A 91 -40.23 -23.70 59.76
CA THR A 91 -40.95 -23.96 58.51
C THR A 91 -42.38 -23.48 58.61
N VAL A 92 -42.79 -22.60 57.69
CA VAL A 92 -44.13 -22.02 57.59
C VAL A 92 -44.77 -22.50 56.29
N SER A 93 -45.78 -23.37 56.36
CA SER A 93 -46.47 -23.92 55.16
C SER A 93 -47.34 -22.88 54.45
N GLY A 94 -48.00 -22.01 55.21
CA GLY A 94 -48.84 -20.90 54.78
C GLY A 94 -48.10 -19.55 54.79
N LEU A 95 -48.84 -18.47 54.90
CA LEU A 95 -48.33 -17.10 54.75
C LEU A 95 -47.51 -16.68 55.97
N THR A 96 -46.35 -16.08 55.71
CA THR A 96 -45.59 -15.35 56.73
C THR A 96 -45.83 -13.85 56.58
N THR A 97 -46.61 -13.26 57.49
CA THR A 97 -46.82 -11.82 57.61
C THR A 97 -45.80 -11.23 58.58
N TRP A 98 -44.89 -10.40 58.08
CA TRP A 98 -43.84 -9.77 58.90
C TRP A 98 -43.91 -8.25 58.79
N THR A 99 -44.45 -7.58 59.82
CA THR A 99 -44.68 -6.12 59.77
C THR A 99 -43.65 -5.28 60.52
N ARG A 100 -42.96 -5.87 61.49
CA ARG A 100 -41.80 -5.33 62.21
C ARG A 100 -41.13 -6.45 63.01
N GLY A 101 -39.89 -6.26 63.41
CA GLY A 101 -39.21 -7.11 64.40
C GLY A 101 -37.88 -7.62 63.86
N THR A 102 -37.28 -8.56 64.58
CA THR A 102 -35.98 -9.15 64.23
C THR A 102 -36.12 -10.65 64.01
N MET A 103 -35.51 -11.17 62.95
CA MET A 103 -35.15 -12.58 62.79
C MET A 103 -33.63 -12.67 62.83
N THR A 104 -33.08 -13.41 63.78
CA THR A 104 -31.63 -13.56 63.99
C THR A 104 -31.25 -15.00 64.34
N GLY A 105 -29.97 -15.25 64.61
CA GLY A 105 -29.41 -16.59 64.79
C GLY A 105 -29.10 -17.29 63.48
N THR A 106 -28.37 -18.40 63.53
CA THR A 106 -27.88 -19.12 62.34
C THR A 106 -28.87 -20.11 61.75
N GLY A 107 -30.07 -20.25 62.32
CA GLY A 107 -31.12 -21.12 61.80
C GLY A 107 -31.75 -20.59 60.50
N THR A 108 -32.58 -21.40 59.84
CA THR A 108 -33.29 -21.03 58.61
C THR A 108 -34.77 -20.76 58.88
N THR A 109 -35.36 -19.77 58.21
CA THR A 109 -36.83 -19.64 58.10
C THR A 109 -37.26 -20.02 56.69
N HIS A 110 -38.11 -21.04 56.55
CA HIS A 110 -38.72 -21.44 55.28
C HIS A 110 -40.14 -20.89 55.20
N ALA A 111 -40.35 -19.83 54.41
CA ALA A 111 -41.66 -19.27 54.11
C ALA A 111 -42.23 -19.94 52.85
N ASN A 112 -42.77 -21.16 53.01
CA ASN A 112 -43.23 -21.98 51.89
C ASN A 112 -44.53 -21.43 51.26
N GLY A 113 -45.42 -20.84 52.06
CA GLY A 113 -46.64 -20.20 51.56
C GLY A 113 -46.45 -18.75 51.11
N GLY A 114 -45.21 -18.22 51.16
CA GLY A 114 -44.89 -16.86 50.74
C GLY A 114 -44.74 -15.85 51.89
N LEU A 115 -44.53 -14.58 51.52
CA LEU A 115 -44.25 -13.48 52.44
C LEU A 115 -45.21 -12.30 52.21
N ASP A 116 -45.80 -11.78 53.27
CA ASP A 116 -46.42 -10.45 53.29
C ASP A 116 -45.55 -9.52 54.16
N LEU A 117 -44.81 -8.64 53.49
CA LEU A 117 -43.87 -7.71 54.08
C LEU A 117 -44.49 -6.30 54.07
N SER A 118 -45.44 -6.07 54.97
CA SER A 118 -46.20 -4.82 55.11
C SER A 118 -45.84 -4.00 56.37
N GLY A 119 -46.44 -2.83 56.58
CA GLY A 119 -46.15 -1.97 57.74
C GLY A 119 -44.90 -1.09 57.60
N SER A 120 -44.96 0.15 58.09
CA SER A 120 -43.94 1.18 57.84
C SER A 120 -42.63 1.03 58.62
N ASN A 121 -42.56 0.11 59.59
CA ASN A 121 -41.37 -0.08 60.41
C ASN A 121 -40.40 -1.07 59.74
N SER A 122 -39.12 -0.99 60.11
CA SER A 122 -38.11 -1.88 59.55
C SER A 122 -38.27 -3.33 60.01
N LYS A 123 -37.96 -4.26 59.09
CA LYS A 123 -37.79 -5.70 59.32
C LYS A 123 -36.30 -5.99 59.40
N THR A 124 -35.86 -6.67 60.44
CA THR A 124 -34.42 -6.92 60.67
C THR A 124 -34.10 -8.39 60.45
N LEU A 125 -33.23 -8.73 59.50
CA LEU A 125 -32.74 -10.10 59.25
C LEU A 125 -31.24 -10.16 59.54
N ASN A 126 -30.82 -10.83 60.61
CA ASN A 126 -29.47 -10.68 61.15
C ASN A 126 -28.79 -12.04 61.39
N GLY A 127 -27.92 -12.48 60.48
CA GLY A 127 -27.23 -13.78 60.49
C GLY A 127 -28.08 -15.00 60.17
N ARG A 128 -29.37 -14.80 59.87
CA ARG A 128 -30.37 -15.84 59.57
C ARG A 128 -30.56 -15.99 58.07
N VAL A 129 -30.86 -17.21 57.62
CA VAL A 129 -31.32 -17.49 56.26
C VAL A 129 -32.85 -17.41 56.21
N LEU A 130 -33.40 -16.65 55.25
CA LEU A 130 -34.84 -16.59 54.94
C LEU A 130 -35.07 -17.10 53.52
N ASN A 131 -35.76 -18.22 53.39
CA ASN A 131 -36.10 -18.86 52.12
C ASN A 131 -37.56 -18.57 51.76
N ASN A 132 -37.79 -17.84 50.67
CA ASN A 132 -39.10 -17.67 50.06
C ASN A 132 -39.30 -18.74 48.98
N ALA A 133 -40.33 -19.59 49.13
CA ALA A 133 -40.72 -20.56 48.11
C ALA A 133 -42.08 -20.23 47.44
N GLY A 134 -42.79 -19.21 47.94
CA GLY A 134 -44.11 -18.80 47.47
C GLY A 134 -44.12 -17.37 46.92
N ALA A 135 -45.30 -16.73 46.95
CA ALA A 135 -45.44 -15.33 46.55
C ALA A 135 -45.06 -14.39 47.70
N ALA A 136 -44.08 -13.52 47.46
CA ALA A 136 -43.66 -12.48 48.39
C ALA A 136 -44.11 -11.10 47.89
N THR A 137 -44.73 -10.31 48.77
CA THR A 137 -45.07 -8.90 48.51
C THR A 137 -44.41 -8.00 49.54
N TRP A 138 -43.68 -6.98 49.07
CA TRP A 138 -43.04 -5.97 49.89
C TRP A 138 -43.67 -4.61 49.62
N THR A 139 -44.39 -4.09 50.61
CA THR A 139 -45.28 -2.93 50.42
C THR A 139 -44.93 -1.73 51.31
N ALA A 140 -44.19 -1.95 52.41
CA ALA A 140 -43.69 -0.89 53.27
C ALA A 140 -42.57 -1.39 54.19
N GLY A 141 -41.82 -0.43 54.75
CA GLY A 141 -40.79 -0.66 55.77
C GLY A 141 -39.48 -1.18 55.18
N GLN A 142 -38.36 -0.70 55.71
CA GLN A 142 -37.01 -1.08 55.23
C GLN A 142 -36.62 -2.50 55.68
N PHE A 143 -35.73 -3.17 54.93
CA PHE A 143 -34.99 -4.31 55.48
C PHE A 143 -33.66 -3.84 56.05
N ILE A 144 -33.36 -4.27 57.27
CA ILE A 144 -32.05 -4.09 57.89
C ILE A 144 -31.42 -5.47 58.00
N THR A 145 -30.37 -5.70 57.23
CA THR A 145 -29.63 -6.97 57.19
C THR A 145 -28.26 -6.85 57.85
N GLY A 146 -27.63 -7.97 58.18
CA GLY A 146 -26.24 -8.01 58.63
C GLY A 146 -25.79 -9.37 59.13
N ASN A 147 -24.51 -9.47 59.51
CA ASN A 147 -23.87 -10.69 60.02
C ASN A 147 -24.03 -11.92 59.12
N GLY A 148 -23.99 -11.74 57.79
CA GLY A 148 -24.09 -12.83 56.82
C GLY A 148 -25.52 -13.34 56.60
N ALA A 149 -26.52 -12.49 56.84
CA ALA A 149 -27.92 -12.82 56.53
C ALA A 149 -28.10 -13.13 55.03
N VAL A 150 -28.95 -14.10 54.73
CA VAL A 150 -29.22 -14.53 53.34
C VAL A 150 -30.72 -14.53 53.09
N LEU A 151 -31.16 -13.79 52.07
CA LEU A 151 -32.53 -13.87 51.55
C LEU A 151 -32.52 -14.67 50.24
N ASN A 152 -33.19 -15.81 50.18
CA ASN A 152 -33.31 -16.60 48.95
C ASN A 152 -34.72 -16.49 48.39
N ASN A 153 -34.86 -15.98 47.17
CA ASN A 153 -36.06 -16.13 46.36
C ASN A 153 -35.88 -17.37 45.46
N LEU A 154 -36.46 -18.50 45.87
CA LEU A 154 -36.21 -19.80 45.26
C LEU A 154 -36.79 -19.93 43.85
N LEU A 155 -36.35 -20.93 43.10
CA LEU A 155 -36.87 -21.22 41.76
C LEU A 155 -38.39 -21.41 41.80
N GLY A 156 -39.12 -20.69 40.95
CA GLY A 156 -40.59 -20.71 40.90
C GLY A 156 -41.30 -19.76 41.87
N ALA A 157 -40.57 -19.16 42.83
CA ALA A 157 -41.10 -18.17 43.75
C ALA A 157 -41.14 -16.76 43.11
N THR A 158 -42.01 -15.88 43.62
CA THR A 158 -42.09 -14.48 43.19
C THR A 158 -41.80 -13.54 44.34
N PHE A 159 -41.16 -12.41 44.07
CA PHE A 159 -40.93 -11.33 45.01
C PHE A 159 -41.28 -10.00 44.35
N ASP A 160 -42.40 -9.40 44.72
CA ASP A 160 -42.89 -8.13 44.16
C ASP A 160 -42.76 -6.98 45.15
N THR A 161 -42.28 -5.82 44.69
CA THR A 161 -42.30 -4.56 45.44
C THR A 161 -43.05 -3.48 44.68
N ASN A 162 -44.02 -2.86 45.34
CA ASN A 162 -44.87 -1.81 44.76
C ASN A 162 -44.56 -0.40 45.30
N PHE A 163 -43.48 -0.26 46.06
CA PHE A 163 -43.02 1.00 46.66
C PHE A 163 -41.49 1.16 46.59
N ASP A 164 -40.99 2.29 47.07
CA ASP A 164 -39.58 2.68 47.05
C ASP A 164 -38.88 2.38 48.38
N GLY A 165 -38.52 1.10 48.57
CA GLY A 165 -37.82 0.60 49.75
C GLY A 165 -36.33 0.29 49.53
N GLU A 166 -35.61 0.10 50.62
CA GLU A 166 -34.20 -0.25 50.69
C GLU A 166 -33.97 -1.54 51.50
N ILE A 167 -32.99 -2.33 51.06
CA ILE A 167 -32.38 -3.40 51.83
C ILE A 167 -30.98 -2.93 52.22
N LEU A 168 -30.81 -2.62 53.50
CA LEU A 168 -29.61 -2.06 54.10
C LEU A 168 -28.71 -3.18 54.66
N ASP A 169 -27.40 -3.00 54.58
CA ASP A 169 -26.44 -3.77 55.41
C ASP A 169 -26.15 -2.96 56.69
N GLY A 170 -26.99 -3.13 57.70
CA GLY A 170 -27.05 -2.27 58.89
C GLY A 170 -26.21 -2.73 60.08
N PHE A 171 -25.56 -3.90 60.00
CA PHE A 171 -24.68 -4.40 61.06
C PHE A 171 -23.28 -4.72 60.53
N ILE A 172 -22.25 -4.40 61.31
CA ILE A 172 -20.86 -4.74 61.01
C ILE A 172 -20.68 -6.27 61.16
N GLY A 173 -20.19 -6.95 60.13
CA GLY A 173 -19.98 -8.40 60.14
C GLY A 173 -19.72 -8.97 58.74
N ALA A 174 -19.96 -10.27 58.55
CA ALA A 174 -19.97 -10.86 57.21
C ALA A 174 -21.05 -10.18 56.33
N PRO A 175 -20.78 -9.93 55.04
CA PRO A 175 -21.73 -9.24 54.16
C PRO A 175 -22.98 -10.07 53.94
N SER A 176 -24.13 -9.41 53.99
CA SER A 176 -25.42 -10.05 53.66
C SER A 176 -25.60 -10.16 52.14
N GLN A 177 -26.49 -11.03 51.69
CA GLN A 177 -26.78 -11.21 50.27
C GLN A 177 -28.24 -11.61 50.01
N ILE A 178 -28.70 -11.31 48.80
CA ILE A 178 -29.96 -11.79 48.26
C ILE A 178 -29.67 -12.63 47.01
N ASN A 179 -30.24 -13.84 46.96
CA ASN A 179 -30.12 -14.74 45.82
C ASN A 179 -31.50 -14.88 45.16
N ASN A 180 -31.61 -14.42 43.91
CA ASN A 180 -32.82 -14.54 43.10
C ASN A 180 -32.67 -15.65 42.07
N ALA A 181 -33.29 -16.80 42.34
CA ALA A 181 -33.48 -17.88 41.37
C ALA A 181 -34.91 -17.90 40.79
N GLY A 182 -35.86 -17.27 41.48
CA GLY A 182 -37.23 -17.05 41.01
C GLY A 182 -37.40 -15.77 40.19
N THR A 183 -38.53 -15.10 40.38
CA THR A 183 -38.85 -13.82 39.72
C THR A 183 -38.91 -12.69 40.74
N PHE A 184 -38.07 -11.67 40.57
CA PHE A 184 -38.20 -10.39 41.27
C PHE A 184 -38.92 -9.37 40.38
N THR A 185 -39.87 -8.62 40.92
CA THR A 185 -40.59 -7.57 40.19
C THR A 185 -40.63 -6.28 41.01
N LYS A 186 -40.27 -5.15 40.40
CA LYS A 186 -40.64 -3.81 40.89
C LYS A 186 -41.86 -3.35 40.10
N SER A 187 -43.05 -3.59 40.64
CA SER A 187 -44.34 -3.28 39.98
C SER A 187 -44.80 -1.83 40.17
N GLY A 188 -44.25 -1.12 41.16
CA GLY A 188 -44.67 0.23 41.50
C GLY A 188 -43.63 1.04 42.27
N GLY A 189 -44.00 2.29 42.60
CA GLY A 189 -43.10 3.29 43.18
C GLY A 189 -42.32 4.04 42.08
N ALA A 190 -42.46 5.36 42.05
CA ALA A 190 -41.83 6.20 41.04
C ALA A 190 -40.35 6.53 41.37
N GLY A 191 -39.95 6.31 42.62
CA GLY A 191 -38.59 6.53 43.11
C GLY A 191 -37.69 5.31 42.93
N THR A 192 -36.75 5.14 43.86
CA THR A 192 -35.72 4.11 43.80
C THR A 192 -35.97 3.02 44.85
N THR A 193 -35.98 1.76 44.40
CA THR A 193 -35.77 0.61 45.28
C THR A 193 -34.27 0.29 45.30
N ARG A 194 -33.64 0.18 46.47
CA ARG A 194 -32.17 0.07 46.58
C ARG A 194 -31.72 -1.18 47.34
N PHE A 195 -30.81 -1.94 46.76
CA PHE A 195 -30.14 -3.06 47.43
C PHE A 195 -28.70 -2.70 47.74
N HIS A 196 -28.41 -2.45 49.02
CA HIS A 196 -27.06 -2.17 49.52
C HIS A 196 -26.25 -3.44 49.81
N ILE A 197 -26.84 -4.60 49.58
CA ILE A 197 -26.22 -5.92 49.72
C ILE A 197 -26.09 -6.57 48.34
N ALA A 198 -25.21 -7.58 48.20
CA ALA A 198 -25.00 -8.26 46.93
C ALA A 198 -26.31 -8.89 46.43
N PHE A 199 -26.68 -8.58 45.18
CA PHE A 199 -27.83 -9.16 44.49
C PHE A 199 -27.34 -10.17 43.46
N ASN A 200 -27.40 -11.46 43.80
CA ASN A 200 -27.03 -12.54 42.90
C ASN A 200 -28.25 -13.05 42.15
N ASN A 201 -28.20 -13.05 40.82
CA ASN A 201 -29.35 -13.35 39.99
C ASN A 201 -29.09 -14.50 39.01
N THR A 202 -29.82 -15.60 39.16
CA THR A 202 -29.91 -16.67 38.17
C THR A 202 -31.31 -16.80 37.58
N GLY A 203 -32.27 -16.03 38.09
CA GLY A 203 -33.67 -16.00 37.66
C GLY A 203 -34.03 -14.74 36.86
N ALA A 204 -35.30 -14.35 36.93
CA ALA A 204 -35.84 -13.19 36.22
C ALA A 204 -35.99 -11.97 37.12
N VAL A 205 -35.73 -10.78 36.58
CA VAL A 205 -35.91 -9.49 37.23
C VAL A 205 -36.72 -8.58 36.31
N ASN A 206 -37.89 -8.11 36.75
CA ASN A 206 -38.75 -7.21 35.99
C ASN A 206 -38.77 -5.83 36.66
N VAL A 207 -38.32 -4.79 35.97
CA VAL A 207 -38.37 -3.41 36.45
C VAL A 207 -39.45 -2.66 35.67
N GLN A 208 -40.66 -2.58 36.24
CA GLN A 208 -41.84 -2.04 35.55
C GLN A 208 -42.13 -0.58 35.90
N SER A 209 -41.56 -0.06 37.00
CA SER A 209 -41.70 1.32 37.44
C SER A 209 -40.44 1.81 38.15
N GLY A 210 -40.15 3.11 38.06
CA GLY A 210 -39.07 3.76 38.81
C GLY A 210 -37.68 3.19 38.53
N THR A 211 -36.81 3.22 39.55
CA THR A 211 -35.44 2.70 39.48
C THR A 211 -35.25 1.51 40.42
N LEU A 212 -34.63 0.44 39.93
CA LEU A 212 -34.02 -0.60 40.77
C LEU A 212 -32.51 -0.38 40.82
N SER A 213 -31.96 -0.09 41.99
CA SER A 213 -30.54 0.23 42.18
C SER A 213 -29.79 -0.89 42.90
N LEU A 214 -28.79 -1.46 42.23
CA LEU A 214 -27.89 -2.47 42.75
C LEU A 214 -26.63 -1.78 43.29
N SER A 215 -26.65 -1.38 44.57
CA SER A 215 -25.55 -0.66 45.22
C SER A 215 -24.67 -1.54 46.10
N GLY A 216 -25.07 -2.78 46.38
CA GLY A 216 -24.24 -3.79 47.03
C GLY A 216 -23.45 -4.68 46.05
N GLY A 217 -23.63 -4.50 44.74
CA GLY A 217 -22.99 -5.30 43.70
C GLY A 217 -23.67 -6.65 43.46
N GLY A 218 -22.93 -7.62 42.92
CA GLY A 218 -23.40 -9.00 42.75
C GLY A 218 -22.96 -9.64 41.43
N THR A 219 -23.50 -10.81 41.14
CA THR A 219 -23.29 -11.53 39.86
C THR A 219 -24.62 -11.92 39.25
N SER A 220 -24.77 -11.77 37.93
CA SER A 220 -25.94 -12.21 37.21
C SER A 220 -25.60 -13.18 36.08
N SER A 221 -26.32 -14.29 36.04
CA SER A 221 -26.46 -15.20 34.90
C SER A 221 -27.93 -15.29 34.42
N GLY A 222 -28.81 -14.44 34.95
CA GLY A 222 -30.24 -14.40 34.65
C GLY A 222 -30.67 -13.15 33.90
N SER A 223 -31.96 -13.04 33.58
CA SER A 223 -32.53 -11.99 32.72
C SER A 223 -33.07 -10.80 33.51
N PHE A 224 -32.83 -9.59 33.01
CA PHE A 224 -33.48 -8.35 33.43
C PHE A 224 -34.38 -7.84 32.32
N ASP A 225 -35.66 -7.56 32.60
CA ASP A 225 -36.58 -6.89 31.69
C ASP A 225 -36.95 -5.50 32.24
N VAL A 226 -36.47 -4.45 31.58
CA VAL A 226 -36.62 -3.06 32.02
C VAL A 226 -37.65 -2.36 31.14
N SER A 227 -38.81 -2.04 31.70
CA SER A 227 -39.90 -1.37 30.99
C SER A 227 -39.53 0.06 30.58
N ALA A 228 -40.19 0.58 29.54
CA ALA A 228 -40.02 1.95 29.08
C ALA A 228 -40.21 2.96 30.24
N GLY A 229 -39.29 3.91 30.36
CA GLY A 229 -39.28 4.91 31.43
C GLY A 229 -38.82 4.40 32.81
N SER A 230 -38.46 3.12 32.93
CA SER A 230 -37.84 2.55 34.13
C SER A 230 -36.32 2.41 33.97
N THR A 231 -35.61 2.23 35.09
CA THR A 231 -34.15 2.16 35.11
C THR A 231 -33.64 1.01 35.97
N LEU A 232 -32.74 0.20 35.42
CA LEU A 232 -31.84 -0.65 36.20
C LEU A 232 -30.55 0.13 36.43
N GLN A 233 -30.21 0.40 37.69
CA GLN A 233 -29.06 1.22 38.04
C GLN A 233 -27.96 0.38 38.69
N ILE A 234 -26.75 0.48 38.16
CA ILE A 234 -25.52 -0.10 38.71
C ILE A 234 -24.78 0.97 39.50
N SER A 235 -24.76 0.83 40.82
CA SER A 235 -24.11 1.77 41.75
C SER A 235 -22.92 1.17 42.50
N SER A 236 -22.58 -0.09 42.21
CA SER A 236 -21.40 -0.82 42.69
C SER A 236 -21.02 -1.88 41.64
N GLY A 237 -20.00 -2.72 41.90
CA GLY A 237 -19.54 -3.73 40.95
C GLY A 237 -20.54 -4.85 40.71
N VAL A 238 -21.01 -5.03 39.46
CA VAL A 238 -21.88 -6.13 39.04
C VAL A 238 -21.25 -6.86 37.86
N SER A 239 -21.07 -8.18 37.99
CA SER A 239 -20.55 -9.04 36.93
C SER A 239 -21.68 -9.74 36.18
N PHE A 240 -21.71 -9.57 34.86
CA PHE A 240 -22.59 -10.31 33.96
C PHE A 240 -21.81 -11.49 33.38
N VAL A 241 -22.29 -12.70 33.62
CA VAL A 241 -21.69 -13.95 33.16
C VAL A 241 -22.65 -14.69 32.21
N ALA A 242 -22.19 -15.81 31.65
CA ALA A 242 -22.95 -16.58 30.66
C ALA A 242 -24.40 -16.85 31.10
N GLY A 243 -25.35 -16.49 30.23
CA GLY A 243 -26.80 -16.59 30.47
C GLY A 243 -27.48 -15.27 30.87
N ALA A 244 -26.71 -14.24 31.23
CA ALA A 244 -27.29 -12.95 31.57
C ALA A 244 -27.81 -12.19 30.35
N SER A 245 -28.90 -11.44 30.52
CA SER A 245 -29.45 -10.56 29.48
C SER A 245 -30.13 -9.34 30.10
N VAL A 246 -30.14 -8.22 29.39
CA VAL A 246 -30.88 -7.01 29.79
C VAL A 246 -31.77 -6.57 28.62
N THR A 247 -33.06 -6.81 28.72
CA THR A 247 -34.05 -6.54 27.67
C THR A 247 -34.99 -5.40 28.07
N GLY A 248 -35.88 -5.05 27.14
CA GLY A 248 -36.89 -4.01 27.34
C GLY A 248 -36.42 -2.63 26.87
N ALA A 249 -37.36 -1.68 26.82
CA ALA A 249 -37.12 -0.33 26.29
C ALA A 249 -36.60 0.66 27.34
N GLY A 250 -36.41 0.24 28.58
CA GLY A 250 -35.84 1.06 29.65
C GLY A 250 -34.32 1.23 29.55
N THR A 251 -33.73 1.84 30.57
CA THR A 251 -32.30 2.18 30.59
C THR A 251 -31.53 1.34 31.61
N LEU A 252 -30.38 0.82 31.20
CA LEU A 252 -29.32 0.38 32.11
C LEU A 252 -28.39 1.56 32.39
N ASP A 253 -28.44 2.11 33.60
CA ASP A 253 -27.63 3.26 34.01
C ASP A 253 -26.48 2.80 34.91
N ILE A 254 -25.25 2.96 34.43
CA ILE A 254 -24.04 2.84 35.25
C ILE A 254 -23.78 4.23 35.85
N SER A 255 -24.13 4.38 37.12
CA SER A 255 -23.87 5.62 37.85
C SER A 255 -22.53 5.56 38.55
N ASN A 256 -22.43 4.88 39.70
CA ASN A 256 -21.22 4.88 40.52
C ASN A 256 -20.57 3.50 40.66
N GLY A 257 -20.86 2.59 39.74
CA GLY A 257 -20.38 1.20 39.78
C GLY A 257 -19.63 0.76 38.54
N THR A 258 -19.19 -0.49 38.57
CA THR A 258 -18.55 -1.18 37.45
C THR A 258 -19.48 -2.25 36.92
N LEU A 259 -19.79 -2.21 35.62
CA LEU A 259 -20.33 -3.35 34.89
C LEU A 259 -19.16 -4.15 34.33
N THR A 260 -19.01 -5.40 34.76
CA THR A 260 -18.00 -6.32 34.22
C THR A 260 -18.68 -7.36 33.32
N ALA A 261 -18.45 -7.29 32.02
CA ALA A 261 -18.96 -8.27 31.05
C ALA A 261 -17.95 -9.42 30.88
N LEU A 262 -18.28 -10.59 31.43
CA LEU A 262 -17.50 -11.82 31.31
C LEU A 262 -18.09 -12.80 30.28
N SER A 263 -19.20 -12.42 29.65
CA SER A 263 -19.79 -13.02 28.46
C SER A 263 -20.45 -11.93 27.63
N ASP A 264 -20.77 -12.22 26.38
CA ASP A 264 -21.43 -11.25 25.51
C ASP A 264 -22.78 -10.82 26.09
N LEU A 265 -23.04 -9.51 26.07
CA LEU A 265 -24.20 -8.90 26.69
C LEU A 265 -24.93 -8.00 25.68
N GLU A 266 -26.15 -8.41 25.34
CA GLU A 266 -27.07 -7.65 24.50
C GLU A 266 -28.03 -6.81 25.35
N LEU A 267 -28.21 -5.55 24.98
CA LEU A 267 -29.12 -4.62 25.65
C LEU A 267 -29.66 -3.53 24.71
N THR A 268 -30.71 -2.84 25.15
CA THR A 268 -31.31 -1.72 24.39
C THR A 268 -30.59 -0.40 24.66
N ASN A 269 -30.80 0.22 25.82
CA ASN A 269 -30.22 1.53 26.14
C ASN A 269 -29.20 1.41 27.29
N LEU A 270 -28.02 1.99 27.09
CA LEU A 270 -26.93 2.02 28.07
C LEU A 270 -26.54 3.47 28.37
N ALA A 271 -26.40 3.79 29.65
CA ALA A 271 -25.99 5.12 30.08
C ALA A 271 -24.79 5.04 31.05
N LEU A 272 -23.80 5.90 30.82
CA LEU A 272 -22.68 6.16 31.73
C LEU A 272 -22.79 7.64 32.17
N THR A 273 -23.27 7.85 33.39
CA THR A 273 -23.75 9.17 33.83
C THR A 273 -22.91 9.83 34.92
N ASN A 274 -22.13 9.06 35.69
CA ASN A 274 -21.31 9.59 36.79
C ASN A 274 -19.83 9.20 36.67
N SER A 275 -18.94 9.89 37.39
CA SER A 275 -17.49 9.80 37.15
C SER A 275 -16.88 8.44 37.48
N SER A 276 -17.51 7.67 38.37
CA SER A 276 -17.10 6.31 38.72
C SER A 276 -17.76 5.24 37.86
N ALA A 277 -18.59 5.62 36.87
CA ALA A 277 -19.20 4.69 35.94
C ALA A 277 -18.11 3.99 35.13
N THR A 278 -18.06 2.66 35.23
CA THR A 278 -17.03 1.86 34.54
C THR A 278 -17.66 0.69 33.79
N ILE A 279 -17.25 0.50 32.54
CA ILE A 279 -17.39 -0.77 31.81
C ILE A 279 -16.04 -1.47 31.82
N ASP A 280 -16.04 -2.76 32.14
CA ASP A 280 -14.85 -3.61 32.16
C ASP A 280 -15.19 -5.02 31.66
N GLY A 281 -14.18 -5.88 31.55
CA GLY A 281 -14.29 -7.26 31.10
C GLY A 281 -13.84 -7.45 29.65
N THR A 282 -13.68 -8.71 29.27
CA THR A 282 -13.10 -9.13 27.98
C THR A 282 -14.14 -9.39 26.90
N SER A 283 -15.43 -9.36 27.23
CA SER A 283 -16.51 -9.72 26.31
C SER A 283 -17.17 -8.52 25.62
N THR A 284 -18.00 -8.81 24.63
CA THR A 284 -18.72 -7.82 23.84
C THR A 284 -19.95 -7.30 24.57
N ILE A 285 -20.17 -5.99 24.55
CA ILE A 285 -21.43 -5.37 24.95
C ILE A 285 -22.04 -4.75 23.70
N THR A 286 -23.28 -5.10 23.38
CA THR A 286 -24.02 -4.54 22.25
C THR A 286 -25.21 -3.73 22.74
N ALA A 287 -25.17 -2.43 22.49
CA ALA A 287 -26.28 -1.51 22.70
C ALA A 287 -27.02 -1.28 21.38
N SER A 288 -28.20 -1.88 21.26
CA SER A 288 -29.06 -1.75 20.06
C SER A 288 -29.79 -0.41 19.96
N GLY A 289 -30.00 0.25 21.09
CA GLY A 289 -30.48 1.63 21.21
C GLY A 289 -29.34 2.62 21.48
N MET A 290 -29.71 3.88 21.74
CA MET A 290 -28.73 4.96 21.96
C MET A 290 -27.86 4.66 23.20
N LEU A 291 -26.54 4.76 23.04
CA LEU A 291 -25.60 4.72 24.17
C LEU A 291 -25.26 6.15 24.59
N THR A 292 -25.66 6.52 25.81
CA THR A 292 -25.38 7.84 26.39
C THR A 292 -24.12 7.78 27.25
N TRP A 293 -23.03 8.43 26.81
CA TRP A 293 -21.77 8.45 27.53
C TRP A 293 -21.38 9.87 27.94
N THR A 294 -21.85 10.29 29.12
CA THR A 294 -21.62 11.67 29.58
C THR A 294 -20.29 11.85 30.31
N ARG A 295 -19.76 10.78 30.89
CA ARG A 295 -18.47 10.69 31.60
C ARG A 295 -18.17 9.25 32.01
N GLY A 296 -17.02 9.01 32.61
CA GLY A 296 -16.63 7.70 33.16
C GLY A 296 -15.67 6.95 32.24
N THR A 297 -15.48 5.66 32.50
CA THR A 297 -14.43 4.85 31.88
C THR A 297 -15.00 3.62 31.17
N MET A 298 -14.54 3.35 29.96
CA MET A 298 -14.65 2.06 29.30
C MET A 298 -13.25 1.45 29.24
N THR A 299 -13.08 0.28 29.86
CA THR A 299 -11.79 -0.42 29.93
C THR A 299 -11.94 -1.93 29.69
N GLY A 300 -10.85 -2.67 29.83
CA GLY A 300 -10.74 -4.08 29.47
C GLY A 300 -10.62 -4.29 27.96
N ALA A 301 -10.09 -5.45 27.56
CA ALA A 301 -9.85 -5.81 26.15
C ALA A 301 -11.12 -6.15 25.34
N GLY A 302 -12.32 -5.96 25.91
CA GLY A 302 -13.59 -6.25 25.24
C GLY A 302 -13.97 -5.23 24.17
N ILE A 303 -15.17 -5.41 23.59
CA ILE A 303 -15.73 -4.56 22.53
C ILE A 303 -17.05 -3.95 23.01
N THR A 304 -17.28 -2.66 22.75
CA THR A 304 -18.59 -2.02 22.89
C THR A 304 -19.14 -1.68 21.52
N ASN A 305 -20.26 -2.27 21.13
CA ASN A 305 -20.99 -1.95 19.90
C ASN A 305 -22.14 -0.99 20.21
N ALA A 306 -22.05 0.25 19.77
CA ALA A 306 -23.10 1.26 19.88
C ALA A 306 -23.94 1.27 18.59
N ASN A 307 -24.74 0.22 18.38
CA ASN A 307 -25.52 0.03 17.16
C ASN A 307 -26.64 1.07 17.01
N GLY A 308 -27.19 1.57 18.11
CA GLY A 308 -28.17 2.65 18.09
C GLY A 308 -27.57 4.07 18.04
N GLY A 309 -26.24 4.20 17.96
CA GLY A 309 -25.52 5.49 17.97
C GLY A 309 -25.01 5.91 19.36
N LEU A 310 -24.38 7.09 19.41
CA LEU A 310 -23.72 7.64 20.58
C LEU A 310 -24.23 9.05 20.92
N ASP A 311 -24.63 9.26 22.17
CA ASP A 311 -24.80 10.59 22.76
C ASP A 311 -23.60 10.86 23.69
N LEU A 312 -22.69 11.72 23.23
CA LEU A 312 -21.46 12.07 23.91
C LEU A 312 -21.58 13.48 24.52
N SER A 313 -22.69 13.76 25.21
CA SER A 313 -22.95 15.01 25.92
C SER A 313 -22.22 15.14 27.27
N GLY A 314 -22.32 16.30 27.94
CA GLY A 314 -21.74 16.52 29.27
C GLY A 314 -20.26 16.94 29.26
N SER A 315 -19.92 17.95 30.07
CA SER A 315 -18.60 18.63 30.06
C SER A 315 -17.42 17.86 30.65
N ASN A 316 -17.63 16.63 31.11
CA ASN A 316 -16.60 15.86 31.78
C ASN A 316 -15.95 14.88 30.80
N SER A 317 -14.71 14.49 31.09
CA SER A 317 -13.95 13.60 30.21
C SER A 317 -14.55 12.19 30.14
N LYS A 318 -14.43 11.59 28.96
CA LYS A 318 -14.83 10.23 28.60
C LYS A 318 -13.55 9.43 28.39
N THR A 319 -13.38 8.35 29.14
CA THR A 319 -12.11 7.61 29.13
C THR A 319 -12.27 6.27 28.41
N LEU A 320 -11.56 6.05 27.30
CA LEU A 320 -11.50 4.78 26.58
C LEU A 320 -10.11 4.16 26.76
N ASN A 321 -9.99 3.05 27.49
CA ASN A 321 -8.69 2.56 27.94
C ASN A 321 -8.51 1.07 27.66
N GLY A 322 -7.86 0.73 26.54
CA GLY A 322 -7.62 -0.63 26.07
C GLY A 322 -8.83 -1.37 25.52
N ARG A 323 -9.93 -0.67 25.25
CA ARG A 323 -11.20 -1.21 24.75
C ARG A 323 -11.47 -0.73 23.32
N VAL A 324 -12.16 -1.54 22.53
CA VAL A 324 -12.69 -1.15 21.22
C VAL A 324 -14.11 -0.59 21.37
N LEU A 325 -14.39 0.58 20.81
CA LEU A 325 -15.71 1.19 20.70
C LEU A 325 -16.11 1.30 19.23
N ASN A 326 -17.16 0.59 18.84
CA ASN A 326 -17.72 0.62 17.49
C ASN A 326 -18.99 1.48 17.46
N ASN A 327 -18.99 2.56 16.67
CA ASN A 327 -20.17 3.32 16.32
C ASN A 327 -20.70 2.83 14.97
N ALA A 328 -21.92 2.27 14.96
CA ALA A 328 -22.63 1.88 13.73
C ALA A 328 -23.79 2.83 13.39
N GLY A 329 -24.09 3.79 14.28
CA GLY A 329 -25.23 4.70 14.16
C GLY A 329 -24.81 6.16 14.14
N SER A 330 -25.71 7.04 14.62
CA SER A 330 -25.41 8.47 14.73
C SER A 330 -24.74 8.79 16.06
N ALA A 331 -23.52 9.33 16.00
CA ALA A 331 -22.77 9.83 17.13
C ALA A 331 -22.77 11.36 17.15
N THR A 332 -23.11 11.95 18.30
CA THR A 332 -23.06 13.40 18.53
C THR A 332 -22.16 13.73 19.72
N TRP A 333 -21.09 14.47 19.47
CA TRP A 333 -20.13 14.93 20.48
C TRP A 333 -20.31 16.41 20.72
N THR A 334 -20.78 16.75 21.92
CA THR A 334 -21.23 18.13 22.23
C THR A 334 -20.50 18.77 23.40
N ALA A 335 -19.82 17.99 24.24
CA ALA A 335 -18.96 18.51 25.31
C ALA A 335 -18.02 17.42 25.87
N GLY A 336 -17.01 17.85 26.63
CA GLY A 336 -16.08 16.98 27.33
C GLY A 336 -15.01 16.37 26.41
N GLN A 337 -13.82 16.11 26.93
CA GLN A 337 -12.72 15.53 26.14
C GLN A 337 -12.79 14.00 26.11
N PHE A 338 -12.15 13.38 25.12
CA PHE A 338 -11.82 11.95 25.17
C PHE A 338 -10.40 11.74 25.65
N ILE A 339 -10.24 10.88 26.65
CA ILE A 339 -8.95 10.42 27.13
C ILE A 339 -8.80 8.97 26.70
N THR A 340 -7.86 8.70 25.81
CA THR A 340 -7.59 7.36 25.28
C THR A 340 -6.31 6.77 25.88
N GLY A 341 -6.09 5.46 25.71
CA GLY A 341 -4.81 4.84 26.04
C GLY A 341 -4.85 3.31 25.98
N ASN A 342 -3.68 2.69 26.15
CA ASN A 342 -3.48 1.23 26.16
C ASN A 342 -4.03 0.51 24.91
N GLY A 343 -3.89 1.11 23.72
CA GLY A 343 -4.36 0.53 22.46
C GLY A 343 -5.87 0.63 22.27
N ALA A 344 -6.51 1.65 22.85
CA ALA A 344 -7.93 1.91 22.62
C ALA A 344 -8.20 2.20 21.14
N VAL A 345 -9.35 1.72 20.65
CA VAL A 345 -9.77 1.92 19.24
C VAL A 345 -11.18 2.47 19.22
N LEU A 346 -11.38 3.58 18.51
CA LEU A 346 -12.71 4.10 18.20
C LEU A 346 -12.96 3.94 16.70
N ASN A 347 -13.95 3.14 16.35
CA ASN A 347 -14.35 2.90 14.96
C ASN A 347 -15.67 3.63 14.66
N ASN A 348 -15.65 4.55 13.71
CA ASN A 348 -16.84 5.05 13.05
C ASN A 348 -17.08 4.24 11.77
N GLN A 349 -18.01 3.28 11.83
CA GLN A 349 -18.19 2.25 10.79
C GLN A 349 -18.84 2.81 9.50
N LEU A 350 -18.80 2.03 8.42
CA LEU A 350 -19.43 2.39 7.15
C LEU A 350 -20.92 2.72 7.34
N GLY A 351 -21.36 3.86 6.81
CA GLY A 351 -22.74 4.36 6.95
C GLY A 351 -23.05 5.06 8.29
N ALA A 352 -22.15 4.98 9.28
CA ALA A 352 -22.29 5.69 10.55
C ALA A 352 -21.88 7.17 10.42
N THR A 353 -22.40 8.03 11.30
CA THR A 353 -22.01 9.45 11.35
C THR A 353 -21.41 9.79 12.70
N PHE A 354 -20.36 10.60 12.73
CA PHE A 354 -19.80 11.18 13.94
C PHE A 354 -19.72 12.70 13.78
N ASP A 355 -20.60 13.44 14.44
CA ASP A 355 -20.64 14.90 14.38
C ASP A 355 -20.16 15.54 15.69
N THR A 356 -19.31 16.57 15.58
CA THR A 356 -18.93 17.45 16.68
C THR A 356 -19.36 18.88 16.43
N ASN A 357 -20.13 19.44 17.37
CA ASN A 357 -20.65 20.80 17.29
C ASN A 357 -19.91 21.81 18.19
N PHE A 358 -18.79 21.40 18.78
CA PHE A 358 -17.97 22.23 19.67
C PHE A 358 -16.46 21.96 19.45
N ASP A 359 -15.64 22.69 20.21
CA ASP A 359 -14.18 22.61 20.18
C ASP A 359 -13.69 21.65 21.27
N GLY A 360 -13.56 20.36 20.90
CA GLY A 360 -13.19 19.26 21.78
C GLY A 360 -11.78 18.73 21.54
N GLU A 361 -11.31 17.88 22.45
CA GLU A 361 -10.00 17.23 22.37
C GLU A 361 -10.11 15.72 22.54
N ILE A 362 -9.36 14.96 21.74
CA ILE A 362 -9.10 13.53 21.90
C ILE A 362 -7.59 13.32 22.00
N PHE A 363 -7.10 12.72 23.07
CA PHE A 363 -5.66 12.52 23.29
C PHE A 363 -5.37 11.27 24.10
N ASP A 364 -4.16 10.72 23.93
CA ASP A 364 -3.66 9.62 24.76
C ASP A 364 -3.22 10.13 26.14
N GLY A 365 -3.98 9.76 27.17
CA GLY A 365 -3.70 10.12 28.57
C GLY A 365 -2.98 9.05 29.38
N PHE A 366 -2.73 7.87 28.81
CA PHE A 366 -2.07 6.75 29.49
C PHE A 366 -0.85 6.26 28.70
N ILE A 367 0.18 5.81 29.43
CA ILE A 367 1.36 5.17 28.84
C ILE A 367 0.99 3.74 28.43
N GLY A 368 1.18 3.38 27.17
CA GLY A 368 0.87 2.05 26.65
C GLY A 368 0.95 2.02 25.12
N ALA A 369 0.33 1.01 24.50
CA ALA A 369 0.14 1.01 23.05
C ALA A 369 -0.65 2.26 22.61
N PRO A 370 -0.32 2.86 21.45
CA PRO A 370 -0.99 4.07 20.97
C PRO A 370 -2.45 3.79 20.62
N SER A 371 -3.32 4.75 20.89
CA SER A 371 -4.73 4.65 20.49
C SER A 371 -4.93 5.13 19.05
N GLN A 372 -6.04 4.71 18.44
CA GLN A 372 -6.36 5.09 17.06
C GLN A 372 -7.86 5.34 16.88
N ILE A 373 -8.17 6.21 15.92
CA ILE A 373 -9.51 6.41 15.38
C ILE A 373 -9.53 5.91 13.94
N ASN A 374 -10.53 5.09 13.62
CA ASN A 374 -10.80 4.64 12.26
C ASN A 374 -12.14 5.22 11.81
N ASN A 375 -12.12 5.99 10.73
CA ASN A 375 -13.31 6.58 10.13
C ASN A 375 -13.59 5.95 8.76
N ALA A 376 -14.52 4.99 8.71
CA ALA A 376 -15.09 4.46 7.47
C ALA A 376 -16.45 5.09 7.13
N GLY A 377 -17.11 5.69 8.12
CA GLY A 377 -18.34 6.48 7.95
C GLY A 377 -18.06 7.95 7.66
N THR A 378 -18.97 8.82 8.11
CA THR A 378 -18.86 10.27 7.95
C THR A 378 -18.51 10.94 9.27
N PHE A 379 -17.32 11.51 9.40
CA PHE A 379 -16.98 12.47 10.44
C PHE A 379 -17.32 13.89 9.99
N THR A 380 -17.90 14.71 10.87
CA THR A 380 -18.21 16.12 10.57
C THR A 380 -17.88 16.99 11.78
N LYS A 381 -17.20 18.12 11.54
CA LYS A 381 -17.15 19.24 12.48
C LYS A 381 -18.20 20.27 12.08
N SER A 382 -19.41 20.16 12.62
CA SER A 382 -20.54 21.05 12.29
C SER A 382 -20.53 22.38 13.04
N GLY A 383 -19.79 22.48 14.16
CA GLY A 383 -19.79 23.65 15.03
C GLY A 383 -18.49 23.86 15.82
N GLY A 384 -18.49 24.91 16.65
CA GLY A 384 -17.30 25.39 17.36
C GLY A 384 -16.43 26.31 16.49
N ALA A 385 -16.05 27.47 17.03
CA ALA A 385 -15.32 28.50 16.28
C ALA A 385 -13.80 28.32 16.38
N GLY A 386 -13.33 27.59 17.39
CA GLY A 386 -11.94 27.25 17.62
C GLY A 386 -11.56 25.91 17.03
N THR A 387 -10.68 25.21 17.74
CA THR A 387 -10.04 23.98 17.27
C THR A 387 -10.64 22.74 17.93
N THR A 388 -11.07 21.77 17.11
CA THR A 388 -11.20 20.38 17.57
C THR A 388 -9.88 19.67 17.32
N TYR A 389 -9.27 19.09 18.35
CA TYR A 389 -7.94 18.48 18.26
C TYR A 389 -7.96 16.97 18.50
N PHE A 390 -7.44 16.19 17.55
CA PHE A 390 -7.21 14.74 17.68
C PHE A 390 -5.71 14.48 17.77
N GLY A 391 -5.19 14.32 18.99
CA GLY A 391 -3.78 14.05 19.27
C GLY A 391 -3.38 12.57 19.16
N ILE A 392 -4.17 11.75 18.45
CA ILE A 392 -3.92 10.31 18.24
C ILE A 392 -3.98 9.97 16.76
N ALA A 393 -3.54 8.76 16.39
CA ALA A 393 -3.55 8.32 14.99
C ALA A 393 -4.97 8.33 14.41
N PHE A 394 -5.10 8.77 13.16
CA PHE A 394 -6.39 8.92 12.48
C PHE A 394 -6.33 8.26 11.10
N SER A 395 -7.09 7.19 10.92
CA SER A 395 -7.25 6.51 9.63
C SER A 395 -8.62 6.85 9.04
N ASN A 396 -8.64 7.30 7.79
CA ASN A 396 -9.86 7.64 7.08
C ASN A 396 -10.01 6.83 5.79
N THR A 397 -11.10 6.08 5.69
CA THR A 397 -11.58 5.44 4.46
C THR A 397 -12.98 5.94 4.05
N GLY A 398 -13.62 6.75 4.91
CA GLY A 398 -14.92 7.38 4.66
C GLY A 398 -14.81 8.87 4.35
N ASN A 399 -15.75 9.66 4.88
CA ASN A 399 -15.79 11.11 4.67
C ASN A 399 -15.41 11.89 5.94
N VAL A 400 -14.63 12.94 5.78
CA VAL A 400 -14.32 13.94 6.81
C VAL A 400 -14.76 15.30 6.28
N ASN A 401 -15.69 15.96 6.98
CA ASN A 401 -16.18 17.28 6.59
C ASN A 401 -15.84 18.33 7.65
N VAL A 402 -15.06 19.34 7.27
CA VAL A 402 -14.69 20.46 8.14
C VAL A 402 -15.60 21.65 7.82
N ASN A 403 -16.74 21.73 8.51
CA ASN A 403 -17.78 22.73 8.23
C ASN A 403 -17.72 23.93 9.19
N SER A 404 -16.94 23.86 10.27
CA SER A 404 -16.76 24.94 11.24
C SER A 404 -15.35 24.95 11.82
N GLY A 405 -14.88 26.14 12.21
CA GLY A 405 -13.60 26.33 12.92
C GLY A 405 -12.41 25.63 12.26
N THR A 406 -11.55 25.07 13.11
CA THR A 406 -10.38 24.26 12.72
C THR A 406 -10.55 22.82 13.18
N LEU A 407 -10.34 21.85 12.27
CA LEU A 407 -10.04 20.47 12.66
C LEU A 407 -8.52 20.28 12.66
N LYS A 408 -7.96 19.83 13.77
CA LYS A 408 -6.53 19.60 13.91
C LYS A 408 -6.25 18.13 14.21
N LEU A 409 -5.50 17.47 13.34
CA LEU A 409 -5.05 16.09 13.50
C LEU A 409 -3.57 16.09 13.87
N GLY A 410 -3.27 15.70 15.10
CA GLY A 410 -1.92 15.71 15.70
C GLY A 410 -1.20 14.38 15.72
N GLY A 411 -1.90 13.26 15.54
CA GLY A 411 -1.27 11.97 15.28
C GLY A 411 -1.04 11.74 13.79
N PHE A 412 -0.36 10.64 13.45
CA PHE A 412 -0.18 10.21 12.06
C PHE A 412 -1.55 10.03 11.38
N VAL A 413 -1.67 10.49 10.14
CA VAL A 413 -2.91 10.47 9.38
C VAL A 413 -2.73 9.65 8.11
N SER A 414 -3.63 8.69 7.91
CA SER A 414 -3.74 7.90 6.68
C SER A 414 -5.11 8.16 6.06
N ASN A 415 -5.14 8.67 4.84
CA ASN A 415 -6.37 8.98 4.10
C ASN A 415 -6.45 8.14 2.83
N ALA A 416 -7.46 7.27 2.75
CA ALA A 416 -7.93 6.60 1.55
C ALA A 416 -9.41 6.91 1.26
N GLY A 417 -9.99 7.87 2.00
CA GLY A 417 -11.33 8.40 1.79
C GLY A 417 -11.30 9.88 1.40
N SER A 418 -12.40 10.60 1.64
CA SER A 418 -12.53 12.02 1.29
C SER A 418 -12.37 12.93 2.51
N MET A 419 -11.55 13.96 2.40
CA MET A 419 -11.44 15.07 3.36
C MET A 419 -11.85 16.39 2.70
N ASN A 420 -12.98 16.95 3.10
CA ASN A 420 -13.56 18.15 2.52
C ASN A 420 -13.45 19.32 3.49
N ILE A 421 -12.72 20.35 3.10
CA ILE A 421 -12.58 21.60 3.86
C ILE A 421 -13.47 22.66 3.22
N GLN A 422 -14.47 23.12 3.97
CA GLN A 422 -15.43 24.12 3.51
C GLN A 422 -14.84 25.54 3.51
N PRO A 423 -15.51 26.51 2.86
CA PRO A 423 -15.05 27.89 2.78
C PRO A 423 -14.72 28.52 4.15
N SER A 424 -13.54 29.13 4.21
CA SER A 424 -12.95 29.79 5.38
C SER A 424 -12.76 28.87 6.60
N LYS A 425 -12.72 27.54 6.41
CA LYS A 425 -12.42 26.56 7.46
C LYS A 425 -10.99 26.06 7.33
N THR A 426 -10.48 25.45 8.39
CA THR A 426 -9.09 25.00 8.42
C THR A 426 -8.98 23.54 8.80
N LEU A 427 -8.22 22.77 8.01
CA LEU A 427 -7.67 21.48 8.43
C LEU A 427 -6.18 21.67 8.72
N THR A 428 -5.74 21.22 9.89
CA THR A 428 -4.33 21.26 10.29
C THR A 428 -3.84 19.84 10.55
N LEU A 429 -2.72 19.48 9.93
CA LEU A 429 -2.07 18.18 10.02
C LEU A 429 -0.67 18.39 10.63
N ASP A 430 -0.52 18.06 11.91
CA ASP A 430 0.68 18.37 12.71
C ASP A 430 1.74 17.26 12.65
N ALA A 431 1.34 16.04 12.30
CA ALA A 431 2.21 14.87 12.18
C ALA A 431 2.12 14.28 10.76
N GLY A 432 2.81 13.16 10.52
CA GLY A 432 2.95 12.59 9.18
C GLY A 432 1.60 12.31 8.54
N PHE A 433 1.48 12.63 7.25
CA PHE A 433 0.25 12.47 6.49
C PHE A 433 0.50 11.68 5.22
N ILE A 434 -0.34 10.67 4.97
CA ILE A 434 -0.39 9.95 3.71
C ILE A 434 -1.81 10.04 3.16
N ASN A 435 -1.95 10.59 1.96
CA ASN A 435 -3.11 10.40 1.10
C ASN A 435 -2.78 9.31 0.09
N HIS A 436 -3.55 8.22 0.01
CA HIS A 436 -3.22 7.07 -0.84
C HIS A 436 -4.46 6.39 -1.44
N GLY A 437 -4.25 5.64 -2.52
CA GLY A 437 -5.32 4.97 -3.25
C GLY A 437 -6.42 5.95 -3.69
N ALA A 438 -7.68 5.64 -3.36
CA ALA A 438 -8.83 6.51 -3.67
C ALA A 438 -8.94 7.75 -2.75
N GLY A 439 -7.91 8.07 -1.97
CA GLY A 439 -7.90 9.21 -1.06
C GLY A 439 -8.04 10.55 -1.80
N ILE A 440 -9.00 11.37 -1.40
CA ILE A 440 -9.24 12.71 -1.96
C ILE A 440 -9.18 13.73 -0.83
N VAL A 441 -8.38 14.78 -1.00
CA VAL A 441 -8.44 15.98 -0.15
C VAL A 441 -8.93 17.14 -0.99
N THR A 442 -10.04 17.76 -0.60
CA THR A 442 -10.64 18.91 -1.30
C THR A 442 -10.62 20.14 -0.41
N VAL A 443 -9.97 21.21 -0.88
CA VAL A 443 -9.92 22.52 -0.22
C VAL A 443 -10.76 23.50 -1.03
N ASP A 444 -11.99 23.76 -0.59
CA ASP A 444 -12.91 24.68 -1.26
C ASP A 444 -12.96 26.02 -0.51
N ASN A 445 -12.21 27.03 -0.99
CA ASN A 445 -12.02 28.33 -0.32
C ASN A 445 -11.60 28.22 1.16
N GLY A 446 -11.03 27.08 1.53
CA GLY A 446 -10.56 26.73 2.88
C GLY A 446 -9.06 26.92 3.03
N HIS A 447 -8.54 26.46 4.16
CA HIS A 447 -7.11 26.41 4.44
C HIS A 447 -6.67 25.02 4.86
N LEU A 448 -5.65 24.48 4.19
CA LEU A 448 -4.95 23.28 4.62
C LEU A 448 -3.56 23.68 5.14
N THR A 449 -3.23 23.28 6.36
CA THR A 449 -1.88 23.42 6.91
C THR A 449 -1.27 22.08 7.24
N MET A 450 -0.02 21.87 6.85
CA MET A 450 0.71 20.64 7.13
C MET A 450 2.10 20.98 7.68
N ALA A 451 2.45 20.42 8.84
CA ALA A 451 3.69 20.75 9.55
C ALA A 451 4.81 19.71 9.35
N SER A 452 4.53 18.58 8.72
CA SER A 452 5.48 17.48 8.54
C SER A 452 5.30 16.81 7.18
N LEU A 453 6.20 15.87 6.86
CA LEU A 453 6.25 15.17 5.56
C LEU A 453 4.86 14.69 5.13
N ALA A 454 4.50 15.09 3.91
CA ALA A 454 3.27 14.71 3.25
C ALA A 454 3.59 13.73 2.12
N THR A 455 2.86 12.63 2.05
CA THR A 455 2.86 11.75 0.87
C THR A 455 1.47 11.77 0.25
N ASN A 456 1.41 11.97 -1.06
CA ASN A 456 0.18 11.98 -1.83
C ASN A 456 0.29 11.00 -3.01
N ASP A 457 -0.41 9.88 -2.92
CA ASP A 457 -0.66 8.94 -4.00
C ASP A 457 -2.16 8.95 -4.43
N GLY A 458 -3.00 9.69 -3.72
CA GLY A 458 -4.38 9.98 -4.11
C GLY A 458 -4.52 11.31 -4.87
N ALA A 459 -5.67 11.96 -4.72
CA ALA A 459 -5.96 13.27 -5.31
C ALA A 459 -5.94 14.39 -4.27
N PHE A 460 -5.27 15.49 -4.59
CA PHE A 460 -5.36 16.75 -3.86
C PHE A 460 -5.99 17.82 -4.77
N ILE A 461 -7.15 18.35 -4.38
CA ILE A 461 -7.93 19.30 -5.16
C ILE A 461 -8.04 20.60 -4.37
N ILE A 462 -7.56 21.70 -4.95
CA ILE A 462 -7.48 23.01 -4.33
C ILE A 462 -8.27 23.97 -5.22
N GLU A 463 -9.45 24.41 -4.77
CA GLU A 463 -10.37 25.18 -5.62
C GLU A 463 -10.95 26.42 -4.92
N ASN A 464 -11.51 27.33 -5.73
CA ASN A 464 -12.30 28.49 -5.32
C ASN A 464 -11.58 29.46 -4.35
N VAL A 465 -10.42 29.99 -4.74
CA VAL A 465 -9.63 30.93 -3.92
C VAL A 465 -9.20 30.32 -2.58
N SER A 466 -8.75 29.06 -2.60
CA SER A 466 -8.20 28.39 -1.42
C SER A 466 -6.69 28.58 -1.32
N ALA A 467 -6.16 28.43 -0.10
CA ALA A 467 -4.73 28.43 0.15
C ALA A 467 -4.34 27.15 0.88
N ALA A 468 -3.45 26.36 0.30
CA ALA A 468 -2.79 25.26 0.97
C ALA A 468 -1.35 25.64 1.28
N THR A 469 -0.93 25.46 2.53
CA THR A 469 0.43 25.74 2.98
C THR A 469 1.01 24.51 3.66
N LEU A 470 2.01 23.91 3.02
CA LEU A 470 2.74 22.78 3.52
C LEU A 470 4.10 23.28 3.99
N ALA A 471 4.33 23.35 5.29
CA ALA A 471 5.60 23.83 5.85
C ALA A 471 6.74 22.78 5.77
N ALA A 472 6.47 21.63 5.15
CA ALA A 472 7.34 20.46 5.10
C ALA A 472 7.41 19.91 3.68
N ASP A 473 8.21 18.86 3.52
CA ASP A 473 8.38 18.21 2.23
C ASP A 473 7.07 17.56 1.74
N LEU A 474 6.86 17.59 0.43
CA LEU A 474 5.73 16.96 -0.26
C LEU A 474 6.25 15.92 -1.25
N ILE A 475 5.86 14.66 -1.03
CA ILE A 475 6.10 13.55 -1.96
C ILE A 475 4.80 13.27 -2.72
N ASN A 476 4.79 13.44 -4.05
CA ASN A 476 3.58 13.28 -4.87
C ASN A 476 3.71 12.15 -5.90
N ALA A 477 3.01 11.04 -5.72
CA ALA A 477 2.79 10.00 -6.73
C ALA A 477 1.41 10.11 -7.41
N GLY A 478 0.45 10.80 -6.79
CA GLY A 478 -0.92 10.95 -7.28
C GLY A 478 -1.16 12.25 -8.05
N THR A 479 -2.39 12.79 -7.99
CA THR A 479 -2.77 14.02 -8.67
C THR A 479 -2.85 15.21 -7.71
N ILE A 480 -2.40 16.36 -8.18
CA ILE A 480 -2.63 17.66 -7.53
C ILE A 480 -3.28 18.56 -8.57
N ASP A 481 -4.49 19.03 -8.29
CA ASP A 481 -5.23 19.98 -9.13
C ASP A 481 -5.38 21.29 -8.35
N VAL A 482 -4.78 22.35 -8.86
CA VAL A 482 -4.83 23.71 -8.30
C VAL A 482 -5.64 24.59 -9.25
N ALA A 483 -6.93 24.70 -8.96
CA ALA A 483 -7.90 25.40 -9.78
C ALA A 483 -8.00 26.90 -9.47
N VAL A 484 -8.51 27.64 -10.44
CA VAL A 484 -8.61 29.11 -10.55
C VAL A 484 -8.55 29.89 -9.24
N LEU A 485 -7.59 30.83 -9.18
CA LEU A 485 -7.30 31.77 -8.08
C LEU A 485 -6.85 31.13 -6.77
N SER A 486 -6.41 29.87 -6.79
CA SER A 486 -5.96 29.16 -5.60
C SER A 486 -4.43 29.03 -5.57
N ASN A 487 -3.86 28.82 -4.39
CA ASN A 487 -2.41 28.72 -4.24
C ASN A 487 -2.00 27.48 -3.44
N LEU A 488 -0.97 26.80 -3.92
CA LEU A 488 -0.25 25.77 -3.18
C LEU A 488 1.18 26.26 -2.88
N ASN A 489 1.49 26.44 -1.60
CA ASN A 489 2.85 26.72 -1.15
C ASN A 489 3.44 25.51 -0.41
N VAL A 490 4.59 25.04 -0.88
CA VAL A 490 5.42 23.98 -0.27
C VAL A 490 6.70 24.63 0.27
N GLY A 491 6.74 24.86 1.58
CA GLY A 491 7.91 25.40 2.29
C GLY A 491 9.09 24.43 2.40
N GLY A 492 8.86 23.13 2.17
CA GLY A 492 9.91 22.10 2.09
C GLY A 492 10.31 21.77 0.64
N ALA A 493 10.97 20.63 0.47
CA ALA A 493 11.23 20.07 -0.85
C ALA A 493 9.96 19.45 -1.46
N TYR A 494 9.83 19.55 -2.78
CA TYR A 494 8.85 18.78 -3.55
C TYR A 494 9.56 17.64 -4.27
N SER A 495 9.00 16.44 -4.26
CA SER A 495 9.44 15.36 -5.13
C SER A 495 8.26 14.52 -5.58
N GLY A 496 8.11 14.21 -6.86
CA GLY A 496 6.94 13.44 -7.24
C GLY A 496 6.91 12.87 -8.63
N ALA A 497 6.51 11.61 -8.76
CA ALA A 497 6.22 10.93 -10.01
C ALA A 497 4.78 11.18 -10.52
N GLY A 498 3.94 11.82 -9.71
CA GLY A 498 2.54 12.11 -10.01
C GLY A 498 2.32 13.38 -10.86
N SER A 499 1.04 13.67 -11.17
CA SER A 499 0.65 14.85 -11.96
C SER A 499 0.35 16.06 -11.07
N VAL A 500 0.71 17.24 -11.55
CA VAL A 500 0.34 18.54 -10.98
C VAL A 500 -0.25 19.39 -12.10
N ASP A 501 -1.51 19.78 -11.97
CA ASP A 501 -2.24 20.64 -12.89
C ASP A 501 -2.53 21.97 -12.19
N ILE A 502 -2.19 23.10 -12.84
CA ILE A 502 -2.33 24.45 -12.26
C ILE A 502 -3.06 25.36 -13.26
N ASP A 503 -4.25 25.83 -12.88
CA ASP A 503 -5.11 26.69 -13.69
C ASP A 503 -5.41 28.02 -12.99
N ASP A 504 -5.05 29.16 -13.62
CA ASP A 504 -5.15 30.53 -13.09
C ASP A 504 -4.70 30.67 -11.62
N SER A 505 -3.61 29.99 -11.25
CA SER A 505 -3.23 29.71 -9.86
C SER A 505 -1.70 29.76 -9.64
N GLN A 506 -1.25 29.66 -8.38
CA GLN A 506 0.18 29.59 -8.07
C GLN A 506 0.62 28.29 -7.41
N PHE A 507 1.77 27.77 -7.83
CA PHE A 507 2.48 26.67 -7.18
C PHE A 507 3.89 27.10 -6.80
N ILE A 508 4.17 27.19 -5.51
CA ILE A 508 5.45 27.67 -4.99
C ILE A 508 6.13 26.54 -4.21
N VAL A 509 7.41 26.31 -4.49
CA VAL A 509 8.27 25.38 -3.75
C VAL A 509 9.49 26.14 -3.26
N GLU A 510 9.59 26.33 -1.94
CA GLU A 510 10.70 27.04 -1.29
C GLU A 510 11.96 26.15 -1.21
N GLY A 511 11.79 24.82 -1.11
CA GLY A 511 12.88 23.84 -1.16
C GLY A 511 13.23 23.37 -2.58
N ASN A 512 14.02 22.30 -2.68
CA ASN A 512 14.36 21.70 -3.98
C ASN A 512 13.11 21.05 -4.60
N ALA A 513 12.87 21.27 -5.90
CA ALA A 513 11.79 20.65 -6.65
C ALA A 513 12.31 19.52 -7.55
N ALA A 514 11.89 18.27 -7.29
CA ALA A 514 12.20 17.09 -8.08
C ALA A 514 10.94 16.59 -8.83
N ILE A 515 10.75 17.03 -10.07
CA ILE A 515 9.62 16.62 -10.91
C ILE A 515 9.96 15.29 -11.60
N GLY A 516 9.23 14.23 -11.29
CA GLY A 516 9.30 12.92 -11.95
C GLY A 516 8.08 12.59 -12.79
N GLY A 517 6.94 13.23 -12.51
CA GLY A 517 5.69 13.09 -13.26
C GLY A 517 5.41 14.28 -14.18
N THR A 518 4.13 14.59 -14.37
CA THR A 518 3.71 15.71 -15.23
C THR A 518 3.42 16.96 -14.41
N LEU A 519 3.93 18.11 -14.84
CA LEU A 519 3.56 19.42 -14.33
C LEU A 519 2.97 20.23 -15.49
N ASN A 520 1.67 20.49 -15.45
CA ASN A 520 0.98 21.35 -16.41
C ASN A 520 0.70 22.70 -15.76
N ILE A 521 1.20 23.76 -16.38
CA ILE A 521 0.98 25.14 -15.99
C ILE A 521 0.18 25.79 -17.10
N ASN A 522 -1.09 26.12 -16.83
CA ASN A 522 -1.99 26.59 -17.87
C ASN A 522 -2.59 27.96 -17.53
N ASN A 523 -3.06 28.67 -18.56
CA ASN A 523 -3.67 29.99 -18.42
C ASN A 523 -2.74 30.97 -17.68
N THR A 524 -3.25 31.87 -16.84
CA THR A 524 -2.42 32.87 -16.16
C THR A 524 -1.64 32.34 -14.96
N SER A 525 -1.45 31.02 -14.88
CA SER A 525 -0.77 30.36 -13.76
C SER A 525 0.72 30.64 -13.69
N SER A 526 1.27 30.51 -12.49
CA SER A 526 2.72 30.58 -12.26
C SER A 526 3.19 29.47 -11.35
N ALA A 527 4.29 28.81 -11.71
CA ALA A 527 5.05 27.95 -10.82
C ALA A 527 6.39 28.61 -10.47
N GLN A 528 6.85 28.47 -9.23
CA GLN A 528 8.10 29.04 -8.76
C GLN A 528 8.88 28.01 -7.93
N PHE A 529 10.13 27.74 -8.31
CA PHE A 529 11.05 26.87 -7.58
C PHE A 529 12.22 27.71 -7.02
N GLU A 530 12.25 27.95 -5.71
CA GLU A 530 13.18 28.91 -5.08
C GLU A 530 14.58 28.38 -4.75
N ALA A 531 14.78 27.05 -4.75
CA ALA A 531 16.09 26.43 -4.50
C ALA A 531 16.64 25.62 -5.70
N GLY A 532 15.92 25.63 -6.83
CA GLY A 532 16.21 24.79 -8.00
C GLY A 532 15.74 23.34 -7.83
N GLY A 533 16.45 22.39 -8.45
CA GLY A 533 16.12 20.97 -8.36
C GLY A 533 16.36 20.18 -9.65
N SER A 534 15.43 19.30 -10.01
CA SER A 534 15.55 18.43 -11.18
C SER A 534 14.19 18.11 -11.78
N ASN A 535 14.16 17.89 -13.10
CA ASN A 535 13.06 17.27 -13.81
C ASN A 535 13.52 15.96 -14.47
N SER A 536 12.71 14.93 -14.35
CA SER A 536 12.82 13.63 -15.05
C SER A 536 11.50 13.23 -15.71
N GLY A 537 10.41 13.97 -15.45
CA GLY A 537 9.10 13.79 -16.06
C GLY A 537 8.77 14.85 -17.12
N ALA A 538 7.50 15.20 -17.26
CA ALA A 538 7.03 16.18 -18.24
C ALA A 538 6.70 17.53 -17.57
N ILE A 539 7.17 18.65 -18.13
CA ILE A 539 6.77 19.99 -17.72
C ILE A 539 6.17 20.68 -18.93
N ASN A 540 4.90 21.08 -18.86
CA ASN A 540 4.20 21.80 -19.91
C ASN A 540 3.84 23.21 -19.42
N ILE A 541 4.46 24.23 -20.02
CA ILE A 541 4.21 25.65 -19.76
C ILE A 541 3.35 26.16 -20.91
N LEU A 542 2.03 26.23 -20.71
CA LEU A 542 1.05 26.57 -21.75
C LEU A 542 0.72 28.07 -21.76
N THR A 543 -0.31 28.46 -22.51
CA THR A 543 -0.60 29.86 -22.85
C THR A 543 -0.76 30.79 -21.66
N ASP A 544 -0.04 31.91 -21.70
CA ASP A 544 0.02 32.98 -20.70
C ASP A 544 0.53 32.56 -19.30
N SER A 545 1.15 31.38 -19.20
CA SER A 545 1.67 30.83 -17.95
C SER A 545 3.17 31.07 -17.78
N SER A 546 3.68 30.87 -16.57
CA SER A 546 5.12 31.00 -16.31
C SER A 546 5.67 29.96 -15.33
N LEU A 547 6.91 29.54 -15.57
CA LEU A 547 7.74 28.81 -14.62
C LEU A 547 8.97 29.64 -14.30
N THR A 548 9.17 29.97 -13.03
CA THR A 548 10.38 30.65 -12.54
C THR A 548 11.24 29.67 -11.74
N ILE A 549 12.54 29.59 -12.05
CA ILE A 549 13.49 28.73 -11.37
C ILE A 549 14.64 29.59 -10.81
N ASP A 550 14.76 29.65 -9.49
CA ASP A 550 15.85 30.29 -8.77
C ASP A 550 16.77 29.23 -8.15
N GLY A 551 17.68 28.68 -8.96
CA GLY A 551 18.68 27.72 -8.49
C GLY A 551 19.33 26.93 -9.61
N ALA A 552 20.17 25.96 -9.25
CA ALA A 552 20.67 24.97 -10.20
C ALA A 552 19.52 24.00 -10.54
N PHE A 553 19.30 23.71 -11.82
CA PHE A 553 18.21 22.85 -12.23
C PHE A 553 18.65 21.89 -13.33
N ALA A 554 18.37 20.60 -13.14
CA ALA A 554 18.71 19.55 -14.09
C ALA A 554 17.46 18.97 -14.75
N ASN A 555 17.20 19.28 -16.03
CA ASN A 555 16.11 18.72 -16.81
C ASN A 555 16.55 17.50 -17.63
N SER A 556 16.32 16.30 -17.10
CA SER A 556 16.43 15.02 -17.82
C SER A 556 15.12 14.55 -18.48
N GLY A 557 14.00 15.20 -18.18
CA GLY A 557 12.68 14.89 -18.71
C GLY A 557 12.30 15.74 -19.93
N ALA A 558 11.03 15.67 -20.33
CA ALA A 558 10.47 16.51 -21.39
C ALA A 558 10.00 17.85 -20.81
N MET A 559 10.31 18.95 -21.49
CA MET A 559 9.82 20.27 -21.15
C MET A 559 9.29 20.94 -22.43
N LEU A 560 8.01 21.32 -22.41
CA LEU A 560 7.35 22.06 -23.47
C LEU A 560 7.03 23.48 -22.97
N VAL A 561 7.41 24.49 -23.76
CA VAL A 561 7.03 25.89 -23.56
C VAL A 561 6.21 26.32 -24.76
N ASP A 562 4.88 26.31 -24.63
CA ASP A 562 3.94 26.57 -25.72
C ASP A 562 3.55 28.06 -25.85
N SER A 563 2.65 28.38 -26.79
CA SER A 563 2.37 29.73 -27.26
C SER A 563 1.92 30.64 -26.11
N GLY A 564 2.75 31.63 -25.76
CA GLY A 564 2.52 32.55 -24.64
C GLY A 564 3.11 32.12 -23.28
N GLY A 565 3.61 30.89 -23.15
CA GLY A 565 4.29 30.41 -21.95
C GLY A 565 5.69 31.01 -21.75
N GLN A 566 6.10 31.16 -20.49
CA GLN A 566 7.40 31.75 -20.11
C GLN A 566 8.21 30.87 -19.16
N LEU A 567 9.42 30.48 -19.56
CA LEU A 567 10.42 29.89 -18.66
C LEU A 567 11.43 30.96 -18.24
N ASN A 568 11.44 31.34 -16.95
CA ASN A 568 12.33 32.35 -16.38
C ASN A 568 13.38 31.69 -15.48
N LEU A 569 14.66 31.85 -15.82
CA LEU A 569 15.78 31.26 -15.07
C LEU A 569 16.52 32.37 -14.30
N ASP A 570 16.19 32.64 -13.05
CA ASP A 570 16.67 33.85 -12.35
C ASP A 570 18.05 33.71 -11.66
N SER A 571 18.64 32.52 -11.66
CA SER A 571 19.85 32.23 -10.89
C SER A 571 21.17 32.44 -11.68
N ASN A 572 22.28 32.64 -10.97
CA ASN A 572 23.65 32.56 -11.54
C ASN A 572 24.16 31.11 -11.68
N GLN A 573 23.28 30.12 -11.52
CA GLN A 573 23.63 28.69 -11.54
C GLN A 573 23.16 28.05 -12.86
N PRO A 574 23.95 27.12 -13.41
CA PRO A 574 23.67 26.54 -14.72
C PRO A 574 22.35 25.76 -14.74
N PHE A 575 21.64 25.87 -15.86
CA PHE A 575 20.51 24.99 -16.20
C PHE A 575 21.05 23.86 -17.07
N ASP A 576 21.08 22.65 -16.52
CA ASP A 576 21.57 21.46 -17.19
C ASP A 576 20.38 20.73 -17.82
N ASN A 577 20.39 20.53 -19.14
CA ASN A 577 19.25 20.01 -19.88
C ASN A 577 19.62 18.73 -20.65
N PRO A 578 19.81 17.58 -19.96
CA PRO A 578 19.98 16.30 -20.61
C PRO A 578 18.76 15.75 -21.36
N GLY A 579 17.55 16.21 -21.02
CA GLY A 579 16.26 15.83 -21.60
C GLY A 579 15.74 16.83 -22.64
N THR A 580 14.55 16.59 -23.19
CA THR A 580 14.00 17.38 -24.31
C THR A 580 13.49 18.73 -23.83
N LEU A 581 13.82 19.80 -24.56
CA LEU A 581 13.22 21.12 -24.40
C LEU A 581 12.65 21.56 -25.76
N GLU A 582 11.32 21.63 -25.84
CA GLU A 582 10.56 22.10 -27.01
C GLU A 582 9.96 23.46 -26.69
N VAL A 583 10.17 24.44 -27.59
CA VAL A 583 9.59 25.78 -27.42
C VAL A 583 8.73 26.10 -28.64
N HIS A 584 7.42 26.10 -28.43
CA HIS A 584 6.38 26.39 -29.41
C HIS A 584 5.82 27.80 -29.22
N GLU A 585 6.35 28.81 -29.93
CA GLU A 585 5.88 30.20 -29.81
C GLU A 585 5.96 30.80 -28.37
N GLY A 586 6.70 30.15 -27.46
CA GLY A 586 6.95 30.57 -26.08
C GLY A 586 8.22 31.41 -25.89
N THR A 587 8.46 31.85 -24.65
CA THR A 587 9.65 32.64 -24.27
C THR A 587 10.52 31.90 -23.25
N VAL A 588 11.82 31.81 -23.51
CA VAL A 588 12.82 31.36 -22.51
C VAL A 588 13.73 32.53 -22.17
N ALA A 589 13.70 32.96 -20.91
CA ALA A 589 14.47 34.07 -20.40
C ALA A 589 15.66 33.62 -19.55
N ILE A 590 16.86 34.05 -19.95
CA ILE A 590 18.14 33.73 -19.27
C ILE A 590 18.86 35.04 -18.96
N PRO A 591 19.43 35.23 -17.75
CA PRO A 591 20.32 36.33 -17.43
C PRO A 591 21.69 36.19 -18.13
N LYS A 592 22.33 37.31 -18.49
CA LYS A 592 23.66 37.36 -19.16
C LYS A 592 24.77 36.54 -18.49
N THR A 593 24.66 36.33 -17.19
CA THR A 593 25.66 35.62 -16.37
C THR A 593 25.45 34.12 -16.33
N ASN A 594 24.38 33.61 -16.93
CA ASN A 594 23.99 32.20 -16.84
C ASN A 594 24.14 31.44 -18.18
N SER A 595 24.14 30.11 -18.09
CA SER A 595 24.29 29.22 -19.23
C SER A 595 23.30 28.06 -19.21
N ILE A 596 22.74 27.72 -20.37
CA ILE A 596 22.01 26.46 -20.62
C ILE A 596 22.96 25.46 -21.25
N VAL A 597 23.03 24.24 -20.69
CA VAL A 597 23.82 23.12 -21.23
C VAL A 597 22.89 22.06 -21.81
N VAL A 598 23.00 21.77 -23.11
CA VAL A 598 22.22 20.74 -23.83
C VAL A 598 23.12 19.55 -24.17
N HIS A 599 22.58 18.33 -24.14
CA HIS A 599 23.32 17.06 -24.23
C HIS A 599 22.96 16.22 -25.47
N PRO A 600 23.75 15.17 -25.78
CA PRO A 600 23.57 14.35 -26.99
C PRO A 600 22.23 13.64 -27.21
N LEU A 601 21.48 13.38 -26.15
CA LEU A 601 20.33 12.48 -26.19
C LEU A 601 18.98 13.22 -26.31
N ALA A 602 18.99 14.55 -26.38
CA ALA A 602 17.77 15.33 -26.40
C ALA A 602 17.90 16.57 -27.31
N PRO A 603 17.08 16.67 -28.38
CA PRO A 603 17.10 17.83 -29.25
C PRO A 603 16.51 19.05 -28.52
N LEU A 604 17.15 20.21 -28.70
CA LEU A 604 16.52 21.51 -28.45
C LEU A 604 15.80 21.91 -29.74
N GLN A 605 14.47 21.87 -29.72
CA GLN A 605 13.64 22.21 -30.87
C GLN A 605 12.96 23.56 -30.67
N LEU A 606 13.44 24.56 -31.40
CA LEU A 606 12.81 25.88 -31.48
C LEU A 606 12.02 25.95 -32.78
N ILE A 607 10.70 26.02 -32.72
CA ILE A 607 9.86 26.23 -33.91
C ILE A 607 9.78 27.74 -34.26
N PRO A 608 9.29 28.12 -35.45
CA PRO A 608 9.18 29.52 -35.84
C PRO A 608 8.42 30.33 -34.78
N GLU A 609 8.92 31.53 -34.44
CA GLU A 609 8.35 32.49 -33.45
C GLU A 609 8.74 32.33 -31.97
N ALA A 610 9.54 31.32 -31.58
CA ALA A 610 10.16 31.26 -30.25
C ALA A 610 11.08 32.48 -29.95
N THR A 611 10.99 33.05 -28.75
CA THR A 611 11.83 34.20 -28.32
C THR A 611 12.83 33.79 -27.24
N LEU A 612 14.13 33.99 -27.52
CA LEU A 612 15.22 33.83 -26.56
C LEU A 612 15.78 35.19 -26.14
N THR A 613 16.12 35.39 -24.87
CA THR A 613 16.78 36.61 -24.36
C THR A 613 18.26 36.33 -23.96
N GLU A 614 19.03 37.37 -23.62
CA GLU A 614 20.51 37.38 -23.56
C GLU A 614 21.16 36.34 -22.60
N GLY A 615 21.87 35.32 -23.11
CA GLY A 615 22.62 34.32 -22.30
C GLY A 615 23.57 33.41 -23.12
N THR A 616 24.33 32.53 -22.46
CA THR A 616 25.27 31.57 -23.11
C THR A 616 24.62 30.20 -23.32
N TRP A 617 24.66 29.66 -24.54
CA TRP A 617 24.12 28.34 -24.88
C TRP A 617 25.26 27.37 -25.18
N ILE A 618 25.29 26.22 -24.49
CA ILE A 618 26.36 25.24 -24.58
C ILE A 618 25.78 23.90 -25.05
N ALA A 619 26.18 23.42 -26.22
CA ALA A 619 25.85 22.05 -26.66
C ALA A 619 27.04 21.11 -26.43
N ARG A 620 26.79 19.93 -25.85
CA ARG A 620 27.77 18.87 -25.59
C ARG A 620 27.37 17.59 -26.31
N GLY A 621 28.35 16.75 -26.67
CA GLY A 621 28.13 15.50 -27.43
C GLY A 621 27.38 15.72 -28.75
N ASN A 622 26.78 14.69 -29.34
CA ASN A 622 25.93 14.70 -30.55
C ASN A 622 24.62 15.54 -30.48
N GLY A 623 24.45 16.44 -29.50
CA GLY A 623 23.18 17.13 -29.28
C GLY A 623 22.87 18.07 -30.44
N SER A 624 21.59 18.32 -30.73
CA SER A 624 21.19 19.23 -31.80
C SER A 624 20.51 20.49 -31.28
N ILE A 625 20.94 21.65 -31.78
CA ILE A 625 20.30 22.94 -31.58
C ILE A 625 19.75 23.41 -32.94
N VAL A 626 18.44 23.64 -33.01
CA VAL A 626 17.76 24.25 -34.16
C VAL A 626 17.41 25.69 -33.82
N LEU A 627 17.86 26.68 -34.61
CA LEU A 627 17.62 28.11 -34.35
C LEU A 627 16.44 28.68 -35.18
N PRO A 628 15.57 29.54 -34.62
CA PRO A 628 14.35 30.03 -35.29
C PRO A 628 14.60 31.17 -36.31
N GLN A 629 13.60 31.43 -37.16
CA GLN A 629 13.66 32.32 -38.33
C GLN A 629 13.79 33.83 -38.04
N ASN A 630 13.44 34.29 -36.82
CA ASN A 630 13.30 35.72 -36.47
C ASN A 630 14.03 36.09 -35.17
N SER A 631 15.24 35.58 -34.92
CA SER A 631 16.10 36.05 -33.82
C SER A 631 16.70 37.43 -34.14
N GLY A 632 15.84 38.45 -34.23
CA GLY A 632 16.21 39.82 -34.52
C GLY A 632 16.65 40.56 -33.24
N GLY A 633 17.95 40.62 -32.99
CA GLY A 633 18.53 41.81 -32.37
C GLY A 633 19.30 41.69 -31.04
N THR A 634 19.64 40.51 -30.52
CA THR A 634 20.59 40.41 -29.38
C THR A 634 21.71 39.39 -29.63
N PRO A 635 22.98 39.71 -29.31
CA PRO A 635 24.09 38.76 -29.43
C PRO A 635 23.93 37.64 -28.40
N PHE A 636 23.99 36.37 -28.83
CA PHE A 636 24.10 35.21 -27.95
C PHE A 636 25.40 34.45 -28.24
N GLU A 637 26.01 33.85 -27.22
CA GLU A 637 27.24 33.08 -27.35
C GLU A 637 26.92 31.58 -27.44
N LEU A 638 27.33 30.92 -28.54
CA LEU A 638 27.18 29.48 -28.75
C LEU A 638 28.54 28.78 -28.61
N ARG A 639 28.68 27.85 -27.65
CA ARG A 639 29.90 27.04 -27.47
C ARG A 639 29.60 25.56 -27.65
N HIS A 640 30.33 24.87 -28.54
CA HIS A 640 30.15 23.42 -28.76
C HIS A 640 31.44 22.70 -29.14
N SER A 641 31.54 21.42 -28.79
CA SER A 641 32.71 20.55 -29.07
C SER A 641 32.40 19.29 -29.88
N ASP A 642 31.18 18.74 -29.86
CA ASP A 642 30.83 17.51 -30.63
C ASP A 642 29.39 17.51 -31.17
N ALA A 643 28.70 18.66 -31.12
CA ALA A 643 27.25 18.82 -31.38
C ALA A 643 26.88 19.01 -32.85
N VAL A 644 25.66 18.61 -33.23
CA VAL A 644 25.05 18.85 -34.55
C VAL A 644 24.26 20.16 -34.51
N VAL A 645 24.79 21.26 -35.04
CA VAL A 645 23.99 22.49 -35.19
C VAL A 645 23.24 22.41 -36.53
N ILE A 646 21.91 22.34 -36.50
CA ILE A 646 21.09 22.28 -37.72
C ILE A 646 20.42 23.63 -37.94
N LEU A 647 20.61 24.20 -39.13
CA LEU A 647 19.87 25.38 -39.57
C LEU A 647 18.92 25.01 -40.71
N ASP A 648 17.61 25.15 -40.49
CA ASP A 648 16.56 24.71 -41.42
C ASP A 648 15.56 25.86 -41.75
N GLY A 649 14.95 25.88 -42.94
CA GLY A 649 13.87 26.81 -43.36
C GLY A 649 14.11 27.70 -44.60
N PRO A 650 13.05 28.29 -45.22
CA PRO A 650 13.14 29.11 -46.45
C PRO A 650 13.77 30.49 -46.21
N SER A 651 14.45 31.01 -47.25
CA SER A 651 15.39 32.13 -47.24
C SER A 651 14.99 33.40 -46.45
N SER A 652 15.73 33.69 -45.39
CA SER A 652 16.07 35.06 -44.95
C SER A 652 17.52 35.06 -44.46
N THR A 653 18.26 36.13 -44.75
CA THR A 653 19.65 36.31 -44.32
C THR A 653 19.72 36.30 -42.80
N MET A 654 20.41 35.32 -42.22
CA MET A 654 20.70 35.29 -40.78
C MET A 654 21.55 36.52 -40.40
N PRO A 655 21.41 37.13 -39.20
CA PRO A 655 22.31 38.20 -38.77
C PRO A 655 23.75 37.70 -38.69
N ALA A 656 24.72 38.59 -38.91
CA ALA A 656 26.14 38.32 -38.72
C ALA A 656 26.39 37.75 -37.30
N ILE A 657 27.02 36.58 -37.22
CA ILE A 657 27.55 36.06 -35.95
C ILE A 657 28.88 36.78 -35.73
N ASP A 658 28.94 37.70 -34.76
CA ASP A 658 30.16 38.42 -34.38
C ASP A 658 30.90 37.66 -33.25
N GLY A 659 32.05 37.03 -33.55
CA GLY A 659 32.88 36.37 -32.53
C GLY A 659 33.80 35.26 -33.05
N LEU A 660 34.59 34.65 -32.15
CA LEU A 660 35.41 33.46 -32.44
C LEU A 660 34.49 32.23 -32.50
N TRP A 661 34.35 31.60 -33.66
CA TRP A 661 33.57 30.37 -33.82
C TRP A 661 34.50 29.15 -33.87
N SER A 662 34.29 28.17 -33.00
CA SER A 662 35.00 26.88 -33.02
C SER A 662 34.01 25.75 -33.18
N ASN A 663 34.01 25.07 -34.33
CA ASN A 663 33.24 23.85 -34.55
C ASN A 663 34.11 22.63 -34.27
N ALA A 664 33.61 21.64 -33.56
CA ALA A 664 34.24 20.33 -33.42
C ALA A 664 33.23 19.17 -33.60
N GLY A 665 31.93 19.48 -33.75
CA GLY A 665 30.84 18.57 -34.09
C GLY A 665 30.33 18.76 -35.53
N SER A 666 29.05 18.48 -35.83
CA SER A 666 28.48 18.69 -37.17
C SER A 666 27.80 20.07 -37.30
N LEU A 667 28.08 20.85 -38.34
CA LEU A 667 27.22 21.96 -38.76
C LEU A 667 26.44 21.53 -39.97
N GLU A 668 25.11 21.56 -39.94
CA GLU A 668 24.26 21.18 -41.06
C GLU A 668 23.42 22.35 -41.57
N LEU A 669 23.61 22.72 -42.84
CA LEU A 669 22.81 23.73 -43.53
C LEU A 669 21.81 23.04 -44.43
N ARG A 670 20.52 23.13 -44.08
CA ARG A 670 19.41 22.54 -44.83
C ARG A 670 18.61 23.61 -45.58
N GLY A 671 17.93 23.19 -46.64
CA GLY A 671 16.94 24.02 -47.34
C GLY A 671 17.48 25.17 -48.20
N GLY A 672 18.77 25.15 -48.59
CA GLY A 672 19.35 26.15 -49.52
C GLY A 672 19.71 27.48 -48.87
N ARG A 673 20.29 27.44 -47.67
CA ARG A 673 20.60 28.61 -46.82
C ARG A 673 21.97 29.22 -47.13
N ASP A 674 22.06 30.54 -46.98
CA ASP A 674 23.34 31.25 -46.95
C ASP A 674 23.71 31.64 -45.51
N ILE A 675 24.89 31.24 -45.05
CA ILE A 675 25.52 31.78 -43.83
C ILE A 675 26.65 32.72 -44.24
N THR A 676 26.71 33.87 -43.56
CA THR A 676 27.90 34.74 -43.58
C THR A 676 28.52 34.80 -42.20
N LEU A 677 29.78 34.41 -42.08
CA LEU A 677 30.57 34.54 -40.85
C LEU A 677 31.48 35.77 -40.94
N HIS A 678 31.29 36.73 -40.05
CA HIS A 678 32.16 37.89 -39.90
C HIS A 678 33.02 37.73 -38.64
N GLY A 679 34.32 37.97 -38.72
CA GLY A 679 35.17 37.93 -37.53
C GLY A 679 36.34 38.90 -37.65
N GLU A 680 36.47 39.76 -36.65
CA GLU A 680 37.76 40.34 -36.27
C GLU A 680 38.32 39.53 -35.09
N PRO A 681 39.55 38.99 -35.18
CA PRO A 681 40.17 38.29 -34.05
C PRO A 681 40.38 39.26 -32.88
N PRO A 682 40.06 38.89 -31.62
CA PRO A 682 40.06 39.85 -30.51
C PRO A 682 41.42 40.46 -30.14
N ASP A 683 42.56 39.94 -30.62
CA ASP A 683 43.89 40.40 -30.15
C ASP A 683 45.09 39.94 -31.03
N ALA A 684 44.98 40.00 -32.36
CA ALA A 684 46.09 39.60 -33.23
C ALA A 684 47.15 40.71 -33.40
N SER A 685 48.31 40.56 -32.75
CA SER A 685 49.53 41.30 -33.12
C SER A 685 49.85 41.11 -34.62
N PRO A 686 50.37 42.13 -35.32
CA PRO A 686 50.52 42.09 -36.78
C PRO A 686 51.46 40.94 -37.22
N GLY A 687 50.87 39.88 -37.77
CA GLY A 687 51.58 38.71 -38.31
C GLY A 687 50.99 37.33 -38.01
N SER A 688 49.96 37.19 -37.17
CA SER A 688 49.30 35.89 -36.96
C SER A 688 48.00 35.76 -37.77
N PHE A 689 48.00 34.85 -38.75
CA PHE A 689 46.81 34.45 -39.52
C PHE A 689 45.99 33.39 -38.73
N ALA A 690 45.42 33.78 -37.59
CA ALA A 690 44.45 32.92 -36.92
C ALA A 690 43.08 33.14 -37.58
N SER A 691 42.54 32.12 -38.24
CA SER A 691 41.21 32.23 -38.85
C SER A 691 40.14 32.52 -37.77
N PRO A 692 39.16 33.40 -38.03
CA PRO A 692 38.07 33.66 -37.09
C PRO A 692 37.15 32.45 -36.90
N PHE A 693 37.24 31.47 -37.82
CA PHE A 693 36.55 30.19 -37.74
C PHE A 693 37.54 29.02 -37.72
N VAL A 694 37.45 28.16 -36.70
CA VAL A 694 38.21 26.91 -36.57
C VAL A 694 37.25 25.72 -36.58
N ASN A 695 37.46 24.75 -37.45
CA ASN A 695 36.61 23.56 -37.54
C ASN A 695 37.42 22.27 -37.34
N THR A 696 37.00 21.42 -36.42
CA THR A 696 37.59 20.11 -36.11
C THR A 696 36.58 18.98 -36.25
N GLY A 697 35.34 19.29 -36.69
CA GLY A 697 34.23 18.36 -36.86
C GLY A 697 33.69 18.31 -38.30
N THR A 698 32.41 17.95 -38.45
CA THR A 698 31.73 17.81 -39.74
C THR A 698 31.04 19.11 -40.18
N ILE A 699 31.04 19.43 -41.47
CA ILE A 699 30.17 20.46 -42.06
C ILE A 699 29.37 19.79 -43.16
N HIS A 700 28.05 19.76 -43.05
CA HIS A 700 27.13 19.25 -44.06
C HIS A 700 26.40 20.40 -44.76
N LEU A 701 26.44 20.43 -46.09
CA LEU A 701 25.80 21.45 -46.92
C LEU A 701 24.81 20.80 -47.89
N GLU A 702 23.50 21.03 -47.71
CA GLU A 702 22.50 20.61 -48.69
C GLU A 702 22.60 21.42 -49.99
N ALA A 703 22.06 20.86 -51.08
CA ALA A 703 22.05 21.48 -52.39
C ALA A 703 21.46 22.90 -52.36
N GLY A 704 22.20 23.86 -52.93
CA GLY A 704 21.81 25.27 -52.97
C GLY A 704 22.21 26.12 -51.76
N SER A 705 22.85 25.53 -50.74
CA SER A 705 23.34 26.28 -49.58
C SER A 705 24.72 26.89 -49.81
N THR A 706 24.98 28.09 -49.29
CA THR A 706 26.29 28.78 -49.36
C THR A 706 26.85 29.03 -47.96
N LEU A 707 28.08 28.58 -47.72
CA LEU A 707 28.87 29.01 -46.56
C LEU A 707 29.85 30.10 -47.03
N SER A 708 29.56 31.35 -46.68
CA SER A 708 30.37 32.51 -47.02
C SER A 708 31.26 32.92 -45.85
N LEU A 709 32.56 32.93 -46.11
CA LEU A 709 33.59 33.18 -45.11
C LEU A 709 34.19 34.54 -45.41
N GLY A 710 34.36 35.38 -44.37
CA GLY A 710 35.10 36.64 -44.52
C GLY A 710 36.51 36.45 -45.11
N GLN A 711 37.24 37.55 -45.35
CA GLN A 711 38.54 37.55 -46.06
C GLN A 711 39.61 36.58 -45.51
N GLU A 712 39.45 36.04 -44.30
CA GLU A 712 40.43 35.20 -43.61
C GLU A 712 40.14 33.68 -43.56
N GLY A 713 39.00 33.19 -44.09
CA GLY A 713 38.77 31.76 -44.38
C GLY A 713 38.54 30.80 -43.18
N ILE A 714 38.46 29.48 -43.45
CA ILE A 714 38.34 28.38 -42.45
C ILE A 714 39.71 27.75 -42.18
N SER A 715 40.05 27.47 -40.92
CA SER A 715 41.07 26.46 -40.59
C SER A 715 40.40 25.17 -40.11
N ASN A 716 40.51 24.11 -40.91
CA ASN A 716 40.09 22.76 -40.52
C ASN A 716 41.26 22.04 -39.84
N GLY A 717 41.05 21.47 -38.66
CA GLY A 717 42.01 20.60 -37.97
C GLY A 717 41.91 19.12 -38.36
N SER A 718 42.80 18.31 -37.80
CA SER A 718 42.89 16.86 -38.09
C SER A 718 41.64 16.13 -37.62
N GLY A 719 40.98 15.40 -38.52
CA GLY A 719 39.74 14.65 -38.25
C GLY A 719 38.47 15.32 -38.77
N SER A 720 38.53 16.56 -39.26
CA SER A 720 37.35 17.27 -39.79
C SER A 720 36.74 16.56 -41.00
N ARG A 721 35.42 16.70 -41.20
CA ARG A 721 34.69 16.24 -42.38
C ARG A 721 33.93 17.38 -43.05
N VAL A 722 33.81 17.37 -44.38
CA VAL A 722 32.99 18.31 -45.14
C VAL A 722 32.20 17.52 -46.18
N GLU A 723 30.88 17.54 -46.09
CA GLU A 723 29.99 16.64 -46.82
C GLU A 723 28.83 17.39 -47.49
N GLY A 724 28.34 16.93 -48.64
CA GLY A 724 27.12 17.45 -49.27
C GLY A 724 27.31 18.04 -50.68
N GLU A 725 26.39 18.90 -51.12
CA GLU A 725 26.28 19.40 -52.52
C GLU A 725 26.20 20.94 -52.63
N GLY A 726 26.61 21.65 -51.58
CA GLY A 726 26.58 23.12 -51.52
C GLY A 726 27.84 23.83 -52.06
N VAL A 727 27.94 25.12 -51.75
CA VAL A 727 29.05 26.00 -52.14
C VAL A 727 29.76 26.56 -50.91
N ILE A 728 31.09 26.49 -50.92
CA ILE A 728 31.95 27.20 -49.97
C ILE A 728 32.61 28.38 -50.69
N GLU A 729 32.43 29.58 -50.12
CA GLU A 729 33.04 30.81 -50.60
C GLU A 729 34.06 31.34 -49.59
N GLY A 730 35.35 31.25 -49.93
CA GLY A 730 36.47 31.71 -49.10
C GLY A 730 37.61 30.70 -49.02
N SER A 731 38.74 31.11 -48.44
CA SER A 731 39.91 30.22 -48.32
C SER A 731 39.68 29.09 -47.32
N VAL A 732 40.09 27.87 -47.66
CA VAL A 732 39.97 26.67 -46.82
C VAL A 732 41.37 26.10 -46.58
N SER A 733 41.79 26.06 -45.32
CA SER A 733 42.98 25.31 -44.90
C SER A 733 42.54 23.97 -44.33
N ALA A 734 42.84 22.87 -45.02
CA ALA A 734 42.42 21.51 -44.70
C ALA A 734 43.58 20.68 -44.15
N HIS A 735 43.64 20.52 -42.83
CA HIS A 735 44.65 19.70 -42.18
C HIS A 735 44.02 18.37 -41.75
N GLY A 736 44.20 17.27 -42.49
CA GLY A 736 43.64 15.98 -42.07
C GLY A 736 42.12 15.87 -42.23
N THR A 737 41.57 16.52 -43.26
CA THR A 737 40.13 16.68 -43.50
C THR A 737 39.60 15.68 -44.52
N THR A 738 38.44 15.09 -44.27
CA THR A 738 37.74 14.22 -45.23
C THR A 738 36.62 14.98 -45.94
N PHE A 739 36.57 14.92 -47.26
CA PHE A 739 35.52 15.45 -48.11
C PHE A 739 34.67 14.30 -48.65
N SER A 740 33.37 14.54 -48.83
CA SER A 740 32.47 13.61 -49.52
C SER A 740 31.28 14.38 -50.13
N SER A 741 30.66 13.84 -51.16
CA SER A 741 29.42 14.41 -51.70
C SER A 741 28.53 13.32 -52.31
N ASN A 742 27.23 13.59 -52.40
CA ASN A 742 26.29 12.77 -53.20
C ASN A 742 26.09 13.36 -54.62
N GLY A 743 26.70 14.52 -54.89
CA GLY A 743 26.64 15.30 -56.13
C GLY A 743 27.89 16.15 -56.32
N ILE A 744 27.77 17.48 -56.45
CA ILE A 744 28.92 18.40 -56.62
C ILE A 744 29.05 19.33 -55.40
N LEU A 745 30.11 19.15 -54.61
CA LEU A 745 30.54 20.12 -53.61
C LEU A 745 31.54 21.10 -54.24
N SER A 746 31.29 22.41 -54.18
CA SER A 746 32.13 23.40 -54.88
C SER A 746 32.88 24.34 -53.93
N ILE A 747 34.16 24.59 -54.21
CA ILE A 747 34.95 25.68 -53.61
C ILE A 747 35.25 26.70 -54.69
N ASN A 748 34.64 27.88 -54.59
CA ASN A 748 34.56 28.84 -55.70
C ASN A 748 35.39 30.11 -55.52
N GLN A 749 35.76 30.47 -54.29
CA GLN A 749 36.55 31.67 -54.00
C GLN A 749 37.68 31.38 -53.01
N GLY A 750 38.80 32.11 -53.08
CA GLY A 750 39.96 31.91 -52.20
C GLY A 750 40.95 30.86 -52.71
N SER A 751 41.34 29.92 -51.83
CA SER A 751 42.25 28.80 -52.14
C SER A 751 42.00 27.61 -51.20
N LEU A 752 42.36 26.39 -51.62
CA LEU A 752 42.36 25.19 -50.77
C LEU A 752 43.81 24.79 -50.45
N SER A 753 44.21 24.72 -49.18
CA SER A 753 45.56 24.32 -48.78
C SER A 753 45.54 23.09 -47.88
N ILE A 754 46.38 22.10 -48.15
CA ILE A 754 46.55 20.88 -47.35
C ILE A 754 47.98 20.84 -46.85
N SER A 755 48.16 20.85 -45.53
CA SER A 755 49.49 20.84 -44.91
C SER A 755 49.57 19.80 -43.81
N THR A 756 50.75 19.21 -43.58
CA THR A 756 51.14 18.46 -42.37
C THR A 756 50.24 17.29 -41.88
N SER A 757 49.22 16.86 -42.63
CA SER A 757 48.27 15.76 -42.31
C SER A 757 47.63 15.11 -43.56
N VAL A 758 47.01 13.93 -43.41
CA VAL A 758 46.30 13.19 -44.48
C VAL A 758 44.83 13.60 -44.59
N SER A 759 44.48 14.37 -45.62
CA SER A 759 43.11 14.69 -46.02
C SER A 759 42.61 13.69 -47.08
N THR A 760 41.31 13.43 -47.21
CA THR A 760 40.78 12.42 -48.15
C THR A 760 39.49 12.90 -48.83
N LEU A 761 39.22 12.53 -50.08
CA LEU A 761 37.92 12.63 -50.74
C LEU A 761 37.36 11.21 -50.87
N THR A 762 36.28 10.90 -50.16
CA THR A 762 35.82 9.50 -50.01
C THR A 762 34.77 9.07 -51.02
N SER A 763 33.92 9.98 -51.49
CA SER A 763 32.88 9.70 -52.50
C SER A 763 32.41 11.00 -53.17
N GLY A 764 31.75 10.88 -54.33
CA GLY A 764 31.14 12.02 -55.05
C GLY A 764 32.13 12.98 -55.70
N THR A 765 31.64 14.10 -56.22
CA THR A 765 32.49 15.11 -56.89
C THR A 765 32.82 16.29 -55.97
N LEU A 766 34.11 16.56 -55.78
CA LEU A 766 34.61 17.81 -55.19
C LEU A 766 35.14 18.71 -56.32
N ALA A 767 34.40 19.76 -56.67
CA ALA A 767 34.76 20.74 -57.69
C ALA A 767 35.55 21.91 -57.07
N VAL A 768 36.88 21.86 -57.15
CA VAL A 768 37.73 22.93 -56.63
C VAL A 768 38.08 23.88 -57.78
N ASN A 769 37.36 24.99 -57.87
CA ASN A 769 37.51 26.01 -58.94
C ASN A 769 38.57 27.07 -58.63
N VAL A 770 39.30 26.89 -57.54
CA VAL A 770 40.38 27.74 -57.05
C VAL A 770 41.72 26.99 -56.99
N PRO A 771 42.88 27.66 -56.81
CA PRO A 771 44.14 26.97 -56.59
C PRO A 771 44.09 26.04 -55.36
N MET A 772 44.61 24.82 -55.53
CA MET A 772 44.72 23.81 -54.49
C MET A 772 46.21 23.50 -54.25
N TYR A 773 46.66 23.61 -53.00
CA TYR A 773 48.04 23.36 -52.59
C TYR A 773 48.10 22.18 -51.64
N VAL A 774 49.05 21.26 -51.84
CA VAL A 774 49.35 20.18 -50.89
C VAL A 774 50.84 20.30 -50.54
N ASN A 775 51.14 20.75 -49.34
CA ASN A 775 52.47 21.18 -48.94
C ASN A 775 52.89 20.69 -47.54
N ASN A 776 54.16 20.91 -47.16
CA ASN A 776 54.68 20.67 -45.81
C ASN A 776 54.32 19.29 -45.22
N GLY A 777 54.53 18.20 -45.95
CA GLY A 777 54.21 16.83 -45.51
C GLY A 777 52.73 16.45 -45.54
N GLY A 778 51.86 17.30 -46.10
CA GLY A 778 50.44 17.01 -46.26
C GLY A 778 50.17 15.89 -47.27
N HIS A 779 49.11 15.13 -47.08
CA HIS A 779 48.72 14.02 -47.96
C HIS A 779 47.25 14.16 -48.35
N PHE A 780 46.89 14.01 -49.62
CA PHE A 780 45.47 13.99 -50.05
C PHE A 780 45.10 12.67 -50.74
N VAL A 781 44.12 11.93 -50.23
CA VAL A 781 43.66 10.66 -50.82
C VAL A 781 42.36 10.90 -51.60
N ILE A 782 42.15 10.27 -52.75
CA ILE A 782 40.87 10.23 -53.46
C ILE A 782 40.43 8.77 -53.46
N ALA A 783 39.41 8.38 -52.71
CA ALA A 783 38.97 6.99 -52.58
C ALA A 783 38.20 6.51 -53.82
N ASP A 784 38.10 5.19 -53.99
CA ASP A 784 37.36 4.55 -55.09
C ASP A 784 35.90 5.05 -55.18
N GLY A 785 35.44 5.36 -56.39
CA GLY A 785 34.12 5.96 -56.65
C GLY A 785 33.99 7.47 -56.42
N ALA A 786 35.03 8.17 -55.94
CA ALA A 786 35.03 9.63 -55.79
C ALA A 786 35.66 10.36 -56.99
N THR A 787 35.35 11.62 -57.23
CA THR A 787 35.89 12.46 -58.32
C THR A 787 36.42 13.79 -57.80
N LEU A 788 37.72 14.04 -57.91
CA LEU A 788 38.26 15.39 -57.70
C LEU A 788 38.26 16.16 -59.03
N GLY A 789 37.43 17.21 -59.15
CA GLY A 789 37.24 17.98 -60.38
C GLY A 789 37.34 19.50 -60.21
N GLY A 790 36.93 20.25 -61.23
CA GLY A 790 36.89 21.73 -61.23
C GLY A 790 38.05 22.39 -61.98
N SER A 791 37.99 23.72 -62.11
CA SER A 791 38.88 24.50 -63.00
C SER A 791 40.20 24.98 -62.39
N GLY A 792 40.43 24.77 -61.09
CA GLY A 792 41.67 25.18 -60.41
C GLY A 792 42.89 24.32 -60.79
N ILE A 793 44.07 24.66 -60.23
CA ILE A 793 45.30 23.85 -60.37
C ILE A 793 45.59 23.16 -59.04
N LEU A 794 45.91 21.86 -59.05
CA LEU A 794 46.45 21.13 -57.90
C LEU A 794 48.00 21.14 -57.94
N GLU A 795 48.65 21.79 -56.97
CA GLU A 795 50.11 21.84 -56.82
C GLU A 795 50.60 21.05 -55.59
N LEU A 796 51.57 20.16 -55.80
CA LEU A 796 52.24 19.39 -54.75
C LEU A 796 53.63 19.98 -54.44
N GLN A 797 53.89 20.39 -53.20
CA GLN A 797 55.17 20.94 -52.73
C GLN A 797 55.56 20.29 -51.39
N ASP A 798 56.23 19.13 -51.43
CA ASP A 798 56.61 18.31 -50.25
C ASP A 798 55.42 17.57 -49.59
N GLY A 799 54.42 17.19 -50.39
CA GLY A 799 53.25 16.41 -49.95
C GLY A 799 52.96 15.18 -50.83
N LEU A 800 52.00 14.35 -50.43
CA LEU A 800 51.60 13.10 -51.09
C LEU A 800 50.17 13.20 -51.62
N VAL A 801 49.85 12.55 -52.75
CA VAL A 801 48.45 12.31 -53.15
C VAL A 801 48.23 10.82 -53.38
N THR A 802 47.17 10.24 -52.85
CA THR A 802 46.72 8.89 -53.21
C THR A 802 45.47 8.99 -54.10
N ILE A 803 45.35 8.19 -55.14
CA ILE A 803 44.23 8.21 -56.08
C ILE A 803 43.71 6.77 -56.26
N ASP A 804 42.72 6.38 -55.50
CA ASP A 804 41.96 5.14 -55.62
C ASP A 804 40.62 5.36 -56.38
N GLY A 805 40.13 6.61 -56.51
CA GLY A 805 38.96 7.03 -57.32
C GLY A 805 39.32 7.71 -58.65
N THR A 806 38.52 8.69 -59.08
CA THR A 806 38.68 9.50 -60.30
C THR A 806 39.33 10.86 -60.02
N LEU A 807 40.39 11.19 -60.75
CA LEU A 807 40.96 12.54 -60.78
C LEU A 807 40.64 13.18 -62.14
N ASP A 808 39.84 14.25 -62.15
CA ASP A 808 39.32 14.97 -63.33
C ASP A 808 39.62 16.49 -63.27
N LYS A 809 40.89 16.84 -63.07
CA LYS A 809 41.38 18.20 -62.86
C LYS A 809 42.81 18.37 -63.38
N GLN A 810 43.19 19.59 -63.77
CA GLN A 810 44.60 19.89 -64.10
C GLN A 810 45.50 19.81 -62.85
N VAL A 811 46.50 18.92 -62.89
CA VAL A 811 47.43 18.67 -61.78
C VAL A 811 48.86 18.98 -62.20
N ARG A 812 49.61 19.62 -61.30
CA ARG A 812 51.05 19.86 -61.40
C ARG A 812 51.76 19.20 -60.21
N ILE A 813 52.38 18.05 -60.46
CA ILE A 813 52.97 17.18 -59.42
C ILE A 813 54.46 17.43 -59.25
N VAL A 814 54.92 17.71 -58.03
CA VAL A 814 56.34 17.65 -57.62
C VAL A 814 56.42 16.92 -56.28
N GLY A 815 56.35 15.58 -56.29
CA GLY A 815 56.34 14.74 -55.08
C GLY A 815 55.72 13.34 -55.31
N PRO A 816 55.77 12.44 -54.30
CA PRO A 816 55.25 11.07 -54.43
C PRO A 816 53.72 11.05 -54.61
N VAL A 817 53.20 10.14 -55.46
CA VAL A 817 51.76 9.87 -55.67
C VAL A 817 51.52 8.37 -55.68
N LYS A 818 50.46 7.91 -55.01
CA LYS A 818 50.05 6.50 -54.89
C LYS A 818 48.75 6.29 -55.67
N VAL A 819 48.77 5.50 -56.75
CA VAL A 819 47.59 5.36 -57.63
C VAL A 819 47.02 3.94 -57.56
N GLY A 820 45.76 3.80 -57.15
CA GLY A 820 44.93 2.60 -57.20
C GLY A 820 43.63 2.74 -58.03
N GLY A 821 43.33 3.93 -58.58
CA GLY A 821 42.07 4.31 -59.24
C GLY A 821 42.19 4.85 -60.67
N THR A 822 41.16 5.56 -61.15
CA THR A 822 41.03 6.09 -62.52
C THR A 822 41.53 7.54 -62.62
N ILE A 823 42.21 7.89 -63.71
CA ILE A 823 42.67 9.27 -63.95
C ILE A 823 42.16 9.68 -65.33
N SER A 824 41.20 10.60 -65.38
CA SER A 824 40.65 11.16 -66.61
C SER A 824 41.15 12.60 -66.74
N ASP A 825 41.91 12.90 -67.79
CA ASP A 825 42.45 14.24 -68.08
C ASP A 825 43.52 14.83 -67.11
N ALA A 826 44.25 14.00 -66.34
CA ALA A 826 45.44 14.47 -65.61
C ALA A 826 46.77 14.20 -66.35
N THR A 827 47.68 15.18 -66.32
CA THR A 827 49.09 15.02 -66.76
C THR A 827 49.94 14.68 -65.53
N LEU A 828 50.44 13.44 -65.41
CA LEU A 828 51.22 12.97 -64.25
C LEU A 828 52.72 12.93 -64.57
N ASP A 829 53.56 13.46 -63.68
CA ASP A 829 55.03 13.42 -63.77
C ASP A 829 55.64 12.66 -62.54
N GLY A 830 55.60 11.30 -62.56
CA GLY A 830 56.43 10.30 -61.80
C GLY A 830 56.20 9.90 -60.30
N ALA A 831 55.78 8.63 -59.96
CA ALA A 831 56.15 7.76 -58.75
C ALA A 831 55.27 6.47 -58.46
N VAL A 832 55.68 5.55 -57.52
CA VAL A 832 55.40 4.06 -57.31
C VAL A 832 55.06 3.61 -55.81
N VAL A 833 54.49 2.39 -55.47
CA VAL A 833 53.79 1.96 -54.16
C VAL A 833 54.00 0.49 -53.58
N THR A 834 54.00 0.18 -52.23
CA THR A 834 53.64 -1.15 -51.48
C THR A 834 53.83 -1.23 -49.89
N THR A 835 53.32 -2.28 -49.12
CA THR A 835 53.26 -2.55 -47.59
C THR A 835 53.62 -4.01 -47.05
N PRO A 836 53.88 -4.31 -45.70
CA PRO A 836 53.69 -5.69 -45.06
C PRO A 836 53.47 -5.79 -43.43
N PRO A 837 53.73 -6.89 -42.60
CA PRO A 837 52.80 -7.65 -41.67
C PRO A 837 53.27 -8.16 -40.21
N SER A 838 52.39 -8.88 -39.46
CA SER A 838 52.57 -10.01 -38.44
C SER A 838 52.89 -9.86 -36.90
N GLY A 839 52.04 -10.47 -36.02
CA GLY A 839 52.36 -10.89 -34.62
C GLY A 839 51.18 -11.26 -33.66
N GLY A 840 51.13 -12.50 -33.13
CA GLY A 840 50.62 -12.87 -31.77
C GLY A 840 49.12 -12.86 -31.37
N GLY A 841 48.20 -12.41 -32.21
CA GLY A 841 46.80 -12.19 -31.80
C GLY A 841 45.85 -13.40 -31.76
N PHE A 842 44.64 -13.21 -31.18
CA PHE A 842 43.44 -14.05 -31.38
C PHE A 842 43.41 -14.74 -32.75
N GLY A 843 43.31 -16.07 -32.74
CA GLY A 843 43.16 -16.84 -33.96
C GLY A 843 41.71 -16.86 -34.39
N LEU A 844 41.39 -16.23 -35.53
CA LEU A 844 40.14 -16.48 -36.25
C LEU A 844 40.27 -17.86 -36.93
N VAL A 845 39.46 -18.83 -36.52
CA VAL A 845 39.43 -20.17 -37.12
C VAL A 845 38.08 -20.38 -37.80
N ASN A 846 38.12 -20.83 -39.07
CA ASN A 846 36.96 -21.13 -39.93
C ASN A 846 36.05 -19.94 -40.30
N CYS A 847 36.55 -19.03 -41.14
CA CYS A 847 35.74 -17.98 -41.76
C CYS A 847 34.98 -18.52 -42.98
N TYR A 848 33.82 -19.17 -42.76
CA TYR A 848 32.80 -19.32 -43.80
C TYR A 848 31.57 -18.50 -43.36
N GLY A 849 31.42 -17.28 -43.88
CA GLY A 849 30.28 -16.40 -43.60
C GLY A 849 30.63 -14.91 -43.51
N ASP A 850 29.60 -14.07 -43.55
CA ASP A 850 29.67 -12.61 -43.42
C ASP A 850 30.06 -12.24 -41.99
N ASN A 851 31.33 -11.95 -41.75
CA ASN A 851 31.82 -11.42 -40.48
C ASN A 851 32.09 -9.93 -40.67
N THR A 852 31.49 -9.09 -39.83
CA THR A 852 31.65 -7.63 -39.88
C THR A 852 32.48 -7.19 -38.68
N ILE A 853 33.61 -6.54 -38.95
CA ILE A 853 34.45 -5.89 -37.94
C ILE A 853 34.46 -4.40 -38.29
N GLU A 854 33.71 -3.61 -37.54
CA GLU A 854 33.70 -2.15 -37.67
C GLU A 854 34.92 -1.53 -36.94
N SER A 855 35.23 -0.26 -37.21
CA SER A 855 36.31 0.47 -36.51
C SER A 855 36.13 0.36 -34.98
N GLY A 856 37.21 0.09 -34.24
CA GLY A 856 37.18 0.04 -32.77
C GLY A 856 37.32 -1.35 -32.13
N VAL A 857 37.32 -2.43 -32.92
CA VAL A 857 37.71 -3.78 -32.43
C VAL A 857 39.23 -3.92 -32.50
N VAL A 858 39.89 -3.94 -31.35
CA VAL A 858 41.36 -4.02 -31.29
C VAL A 858 41.79 -5.22 -30.48
N ASN A 859 42.76 -5.94 -31.02
CA ASN A 859 43.50 -6.96 -30.30
C ASN A 859 44.75 -6.33 -29.71
N ILE A 860 44.69 -6.00 -28.42
CA ILE A 860 45.80 -5.40 -27.67
C ILE A 860 46.26 -6.44 -26.65
N ASP A 861 47.54 -6.83 -26.71
CA ASP A 861 48.17 -7.75 -25.75
C ASP A 861 47.42 -9.07 -25.48
N GLY A 862 46.70 -9.59 -26.47
CA GLY A 862 45.93 -10.83 -26.33
C GLY A 862 44.58 -10.69 -25.64
N GLN A 863 44.09 -9.46 -25.41
CA GLN A 863 42.72 -9.13 -25.00
C GLN A 863 41.89 -8.67 -26.21
N LEU A 864 40.64 -9.16 -26.31
CA LEU A 864 39.70 -8.75 -27.34
C LEU A 864 38.86 -7.62 -26.77
N LEU A 865 39.13 -6.41 -27.21
CA LEU A 865 38.42 -5.21 -26.79
C LEU A 865 37.52 -4.73 -27.93
N VAL A 866 36.22 -4.59 -27.63
CA VAL A 866 35.26 -3.93 -28.52
C VAL A 866 34.95 -2.58 -27.90
N ASN A 867 35.44 -1.50 -28.53
CA ASN A 867 35.26 -0.13 -28.07
C ASN A 867 34.60 0.70 -29.18
N ASP A 868 33.41 1.24 -28.93
CA ASP A 868 32.66 2.12 -29.85
C ASP A 868 32.33 1.50 -31.24
N GLY A 869 32.24 0.17 -31.32
CA GLY A 869 31.94 -0.55 -32.57
C GLY A 869 31.21 -1.88 -32.37
N THR A 870 30.88 -2.56 -33.47
CA THR A 870 30.16 -3.85 -33.47
C THR A 870 31.08 -5.02 -33.82
N LEU A 871 31.03 -6.08 -33.01
CA LEU A 871 31.64 -7.38 -33.34
C LEU A 871 30.56 -8.41 -33.66
N THR A 872 30.44 -8.80 -34.94
CA THR A 872 29.51 -9.86 -35.37
C THR A 872 30.29 -11.09 -35.84
N LEU A 873 30.08 -12.21 -35.15
CA LEU A 873 30.65 -13.50 -35.53
C LEU A 873 29.61 -14.32 -36.27
N GLY A 874 29.83 -14.57 -37.57
CA GLY A 874 28.93 -15.35 -38.41
C GLY A 874 28.79 -16.81 -37.96
N ALA A 875 27.71 -17.47 -38.39
CA ALA A 875 27.43 -18.86 -38.06
C ALA A 875 28.59 -19.79 -38.48
N GLY A 876 29.22 -20.47 -37.51
CA GLY A 876 30.37 -21.36 -37.72
C GLY A 876 31.74 -20.72 -37.48
N ALA A 877 31.83 -19.40 -37.30
CA ALA A 877 33.05 -18.74 -36.84
C ALA A 877 33.31 -19.09 -35.37
N SER A 878 34.58 -19.31 -35.01
CA SER A 878 34.95 -19.48 -33.60
C SER A 878 36.16 -18.63 -33.24
N ILE A 879 36.04 -17.90 -32.12
CA ILE A 879 37.16 -17.18 -31.51
C ILE A 879 37.60 -17.96 -30.27
N PHE A 880 38.87 -18.36 -30.27
CA PHE A 880 39.55 -18.99 -29.12
C PHE A 880 40.78 -18.16 -28.76
N GLY A 881 40.94 -17.86 -27.47
CA GLY A 881 42.09 -17.12 -26.97
C GLY A 881 42.21 -17.16 -25.46
N PRO A 882 43.43 -17.00 -24.91
CA PRO A 882 43.67 -17.09 -23.46
C PRO A 882 43.34 -15.81 -22.67
N GLY A 883 42.97 -14.70 -23.33
CA GLY A 883 42.79 -13.38 -22.70
C GLY A 883 41.34 -12.94 -22.56
N ALA A 884 41.12 -11.86 -21.80
CA ALA A 884 39.80 -11.34 -21.47
C ALA A 884 39.01 -10.87 -22.70
N ILE A 885 37.68 -10.84 -22.55
CA ILE A 885 36.76 -10.23 -23.52
C ILE A 885 36.08 -9.06 -22.83
N ASP A 886 36.31 -7.86 -23.34
CA ASP A 886 35.70 -6.65 -22.82
C ASP A 886 34.84 -6.00 -23.91
N VAL A 887 33.54 -5.88 -23.66
CA VAL A 887 32.61 -5.10 -24.49
C VAL A 887 32.26 -3.84 -23.72
N LYS A 888 32.83 -2.70 -24.15
CA LYS A 888 32.68 -1.42 -23.44
C LYS A 888 31.31 -0.79 -23.70
N ALA A 889 30.96 0.23 -22.93
CA ALA A 889 29.72 0.98 -23.12
C ALA A 889 29.64 1.49 -24.58
N LEU A 890 28.45 1.55 -25.17
CA LEU A 890 28.18 1.88 -26.58
C LEU A 890 28.66 0.86 -27.62
N ALA A 891 29.38 -0.20 -27.23
CA ALA A 891 29.72 -1.31 -28.10
C ALA A 891 28.69 -2.44 -28.04
N SER A 892 28.58 -3.21 -29.13
CA SER A 892 27.73 -4.39 -29.19
C SER A 892 28.48 -5.62 -29.73
N ALA A 893 28.21 -6.78 -29.16
CA ALA A 893 28.73 -8.05 -29.64
C ALA A 893 27.58 -9.00 -29.97
N VAL A 894 27.58 -9.53 -31.19
CA VAL A 894 26.60 -10.53 -31.64
C VAL A 894 27.33 -11.83 -31.96
N VAL A 895 26.99 -12.88 -31.22
CA VAL A 895 27.59 -14.21 -31.34
C VAL A 895 26.61 -15.15 -32.05
N LEU A 896 26.85 -15.42 -33.34
CA LEU A 896 26.11 -16.46 -34.09
C LEU A 896 26.88 -17.80 -34.13
N GLY A 897 28.14 -17.83 -33.65
CA GLY A 897 29.04 -18.99 -33.61
C GLY A 897 29.42 -19.41 -32.18
N ASN A 898 30.69 -19.77 -31.96
CA ASN A 898 31.18 -20.09 -30.60
C ASN A 898 32.27 -19.10 -30.16
N VAL A 899 32.12 -18.53 -28.97
CA VAL A 899 33.15 -17.73 -28.32
C VAL A 899 33.58 -18.46 -27.07
N ALA A 900 34.86 -18.82 -26.96
CA ALA A 900 35.39 -19.41 -25.74
C ALA A 900 36.71 -18.75 -25.36
N THR A 901 36.72 -18.11 -24.21
CA THR A 901 37.92 -17.57 -23.57
C THR A 901 38.20 -18.31 -22.26
N THR A 902 39.49 -18.46 -21.92
CA THR A 902 39.91 -18.90 -20.58
C THR A 902 40.15 -17.72 -19.62
N GLY A 903 39.91 -16.49 -20.07
CA GLY A 903 39.94 -15.26 -19.26
C GLY A 903 38.56 -14.87 -18.72
N ASN A 904 38.52 -13.75 -17.99
CA ASN A 904 37.28 -13.13 -17.54
C ASN A 904 36.59 -12.39 -18.71
N ALA A 905 35.27 -12.28 -18.66
CA ALA A 905 34.51 -11.44 -19.56
C ALA A 905 33.80 -10.32 -18.79
N THR A 906 34.01 -9.07 -19.20
CA THR A 906 33.35 -7.90 -18.62
C THR A 906 32.50 -7.23 -19.69
N ILE A 907 31.18 -7.20 -19.48
CA ILE A 907 30.23 -6.61 -20.41
C ILE A 907 29.63 -5.37 -19.77
N THR A 908 29.93 -4.20 -20.34
CA THR A 908 29.29 -2.91 -20.00
C THR A 908 28.45 -2.35 -21.15
N GLY A 909 28.61 -2.90 -22.36
CA GLY A 909 27.74 -2.65 -23.53
C GLY A 909 26.69 -3.75 -23.70
N SER A 910 26.32 -4.08 -24.94
CA SER A 910 25.30 -5.10 -25.23
C SER A 910 25.92 -6.41 -25.76
N LEU A 911 25.35 -7.55 -25.37
CA LEU A 911 25.75 -8.88 -25.84
C LEU A 911 24.52 -9.68 -26.30
N ALA A 912 24.52 -10.14 -27.54
CA ALA A 912 23.54 -11.09 -28.04
C ALA A 912 24.19 -12.44 -28.33
N VAL A 913 23.68 -13.51 -27.72
CA VAL A 913 24.07 -14.89 -28.01
C VAL A 913 22.93 -15.56 -28.74
N GLU A 914 23.07 -15.70 -30.05
CA GLU A 914 21.98 -16.19 -30.91
C GLU A 914 21.77 -17.71 -30.79
N ALA A 915 20.64 -18.21 -31.32
CA ALA A 915 20.27 -19.61 -31.19
C ALA A 915 21.36 -20.55 -31.75
N GLY A 916 21.76 -21.56 -30.95
CA GLY A 916 22.81 -22.51 -31.31
C GLY A 916 24.25 -22.02 -31.06
N ALA A 917 24.44 -20.77 -30.66
CA ALA A 917 25.74 -20.23 -30.25
C ALA A 917 26.06 -20.58 -28.79
N THR A 918 27.36 -20.68 -28.46
CA THR A 918 27.84 -20.78 -27.07
C THR A 918 28.88 -19.70 -26.79
N ALA A 919 28.65 -18.91 -25.74
CA ALA A 919 29.62 -17.96 -25.20
C ALA A 919 30.15 -18.48 -23.85
N GLN A 920 31.45 -18.72 -23.76
CA GLN A 920 32.11 -19.26 -22.58
C GLN A 920 33.23 -18.33 -22.11
N ALA A 921 33.24 -18.05 -20.81
CA ALA A 921 34.32 -17.37 -20.11
C ALA A 921 34.56 -18.03 -18.74
N THR A 922 35.68 -17.70 -18.08
CA THR A 922 35.98 -18.23 -16.75
C THR A 922 35.07 -17.62 -15.68
N ASN A 923 34.89 -16.29 -15.75
CA ASN A 923 33.97 -15.50 -14.93
C ASN A 923 33.25 -14.49 -15.83
N TRP A 924 31.97 -14.22 -15.55
CA TRP A 924 31.21 -13.14 -16.19
C TRP A 924 30.90 -12.04 -15.19
N HIS A 925 31.20 -10.80 -15.55
CA HIS A 925 30.71 -9.61 -14.87
C HIS A 925 29.84 -8.82 -15.86
N PHE A 926 28.54 -8.79 -15.60
CA PHE A 926 27.56 -8.01 -16.35
C PHE A 926 27.28 -6.73 -15.56
N THR A 927 27.89 -5.62 -15.95
CA THR A 927 27.95 -4.41 -15.14
C THR A 927 27.45 -3.18 -15.88
N GLY A 928 26.82 -2.24 -15.18
CA GLY A 928 26.21 -1.05 -15.80
C GLY A 928 24.89 -1.36 -16.51
N LYS A 929 24.48 -0.51 -17.48
CA LYS A 929 23.22 -0.63 -18.24
C LYS A 929 23.26 -1.70 -19.35
N SER A 930 24.04 -2.76 -19.18
CA SER A 930 24.22 -3.79 -20.20
C SER A 930 22.92 -4.54 -20.45
N LEU A 931 22.54 -4.68 -21.72
CA LEU A 931 21.47 -5.58 -22.16
C LEU A 931 22.10 -6.86 -22.73
N ILE A 932 21.85 -7.99 -22.08
CA ILE A 932 22.31 -9.30 -22.53
C ILE A 932 21.11 -10.10 -23.01
N ASN A 933 21.06 -10.44 -24.30
CA ASN A 933 20.00 -11.25 -24.88
C ASN A 933 20.54 -12.65 -25.23
N VAL A 934 19.97 -13.69 -24.63
CA VAL A 934 20.47 -15.07 -24.76
C VAL A 934 19.42 -15.97 -25.37
N LYS A 935 19.63 -16.33 -26.64
CA LYS A 935 18.90 -17.39 -27.36
C LYS A 935 19.71 -18.69 -27.48
N GLY A 936 21.02 -18.63 -27.27
CA GLY A 936 21.95 -19.76 -27.25
C GLY A 936 22.35 -20.15 -25.82
N LYS A 937 23.64 -20.34 -25.56
CA LYS A 937 24.15 -20.72 -24.24
C LYS A 937 25.24 -19.79 -23.72
N ILE A 938 25.13 -19.34 -22.48
CA ILE A 938 26.24 -18.74 -21.72
C ILE A 938 26.79 -19.78 -20.74
N LYS A 939 28.12 -19.93 -20.68
CA LYS A 939 28.80 -20.89 -19.79
C LYS A 939 29.86 -20.24 -18.92
N SER A 940 29.93 -20.64 -17.66
CA SER A 940 31.00 -20.30 -16.73
C SER A 940 31.19 -21.36 -15.66
N SER A 941 32.43 -21.51 -15.18
CA SER A 941 32.75 -22.37 -14.04
C SER A 941 32.64 -21.68 -12.68
N THR A 942 32.50 -20.35 -12.66
CA THR A 942 32.34 -19.55 -11.44
C THR A 942 31.01 -18.82 -11.40
N PRO A 943 30.56 -18.34 -10.21
CA PRO A 943 29.44 -17.42 -10.12
C PRO A 943 29.60 -16.20 -11.03
N ALA A 944 28.47 -15.67 -11.49
CA ALA A 944 28.37 -14.43 -12.26
C ALA A 944 27.70 -13.33 -11.41
N GLU A 945 28.13 -12.09 -11.60
CA GLU A 945 27.51 -10.91 -10.98
C GLU A 945 26.74 -10.12 -12.05
N LEU A 946 25.53 -9.68 -11.70
CA LEU A 946 24.62 -8.95 -12.58
C LEU A 946 24.17 -7.64 -11.92
N THR A 947 24.46 -6.50 -12.54
CA THR A 947 23.87 -5.19 -12.16
C THR A 947 22.97 -4.61 -13.27
N GLY A 948 22.89 -5.28 -14.43
CA GLY A 948 22.12 -4.82 -15.61
C GLY A 948 20.96 -5.77 -15.95
N THR A 949 20.52 -5.77 -17.22
CA THR A 949 19.41 -6.62 -17.68
C THR A 949 19.92 -7.84 -18.44
N LEU A 950 19.61 -9.03 -17.92
CA LEU A 950 19.83 -10.32 -18.58
C LEU A 950 18.48 -10.89 -19.00
N ALA A 951 18.25 -10.94 -20.31
CA ALA A 951 17.07 -11.51 -20.94
C ALA A 951 17.40 -12.86 -21.59
N VAL A 952 16.67 -13.91 -21.22
CA VAL A 952 16.89 -15.28 -21.71
C VAL A 952 15.67 -15.71 -22.53
N ASP A 953 15.85 -15.94 -23.82
CA ASP A 953 14.79 -16.37 -24.74
C ASP A 953 14.46 -17.87 -24.56
N LEU A 954 13.39 -18.37 -25.19
CA LEU A 954 12.84 -19.72 -24.97
C LEU A 954 13.85 -20.86 -25.18
N ALA A 955 14.84 -20.68 -26.06
CA ALA A 955 15.91 -21.64 -26.30
C ALA A 955 17.22 -21.31 -25.55
N GLY A 956 17.23 -20.19 -24.84
CA GLY A 956 18.37 -19.66 -24.10
C GLY A 956 18.64 -20.41 -22.80
N GLU A 957 19.92 -20.68 -22.53
CA GLU A 957 20.37 -21.34 -21.30
C GLU A 957 21.55 -20.59 -20.67
N ILE A 958 21.45 -20.26 -19.39
CA ILE A 958 22.54 -19.71 -18.59
C ILE A 958 23.09 -20.83 -17.71
N ASP A 959 24.17 -21.46 -18.18
CA ASP A 959 24.85 -22.55 -17.49
C ASP A 959 26.01 -21.98 -16.65
N VAL A 960 25.63 -21.36 -15.53
CA VAL A 960 26.54 -20.82 -14.52
C VAL A 960 26.13 -21.32 -13.13
N PRO A 961 27.05 -21.55 -12.18
CA PRO A 961 26.71 -22.12 -10.87
C PRO A 961 25.79 -21.25 -10.00
N ASN A 962 25.98 -19.93 -10.04
CA ASN A 962 25.16 -18.95 -9.34
C ASN A 962 25.13 -17.61 -10.09
N ILE A 963 23.97 -16.99 -10.19
CA ILE A 963 23.79 -15.62 -10.68
C ILE A 963 23.46 -14.76 -9.47
N LYS A 964 24.39 -13.88 -9.07
CA LYS A 964 24.15 -12.92 -8.00
C LYS A 964 23.72 -11.58 -8.59
N MET A 965 22.49 -11.19 -8.32
CA MET A 965 21.96 -9.91 -8.76
C MET A 965 22.28 -8.84 -7.71
N LEU A 966 22.86 -7.74 -8.14
CA LEU A 966 23.29 -6.64 -7.27
C LEU A 966 22.51 -5.39 -7.67
N GLY A 967 21.39 -5.14 -6.99
CA GLY A 967 20.65 -3.90 -7.14
C GLY A 967 21.36 -2.75 -6.42
N ILE A 968 21.29 -1.56 -7.02
CA ILE A 968 21.83 -0.33 -6.43
C ILE A 968 20.66 0.65 -6.29
N PRO A 969 20.33 1.12 -5.07
CA PRO A 969 19.24 2.06 -4.89
C PRO A 969 19.49 3.34 -5.72
N GLY A 970 18.47 3.76 -6.48
CA GLY A 970 18.53 4.95 -7.35
C GLY A 970 19.14 4.72 -8.74
N PHE A 971 19.42 3.47 -9.13
CA PHE A 971 19.83 3.09 -10.49
C PHE A 971 18.86 2.06 -11.09
N ASP A 972 18.95 1.82 -12.39
CA ASP A 972 18.16 0.79 -13.07
C ASP A 972 18.38 -0.56 -12.36
N PRO A 973 17.32 -1.22 -11.84
CA PRO A 973 17.46 -2.45 -11.07
C PRO A 973 18.06 -3.57 -11.94
N ALA A 974 18.91 -4.40 -11.34
CA ALA A 974 19.38 -5.61 -12.00
C ALA A 974 18.17 -6.47 -12.38
N LYS A 975 17.97 -6.77 -13.66
CA LYS A 975 16.79 -7.47 -14.17
C LYS A 975 17.17 -8.84 -14.74
N PHE A 976 16.53 -9.90 -14.29
CA PHE A 976 16.63 -11.24 -14.89
C PHE A 976 15.26 -11.62 -15.45
N LYS A 977 15.15 -11.73 -16.78
CA LYS A 977 13.86 -11.92 -17.45
C LYS A 977 13.85 -12.90 -18.61
N GLY A 978 12.67 -13.27 -19.10
CA GLY A 978 12.47 -14.03 -20.33
C GLY A 978 11.93 -15.44 -20.14
N LEU A 979 11.97 -16.25 -21.20
CA LEU A 979 11.34 -17.59 -21.31
C LEU A 979 12.31 -18.76 -21.12
N GLY A 980 13.60 -18.48 -20.94
CA GLY A 980 14.66 -19.51 -20.95
C GLY A 980 14.93 -20.17 -19.61
N LYS A 981 16.14 -20.73 -19.46
CA LYS A 981 16.55 -21.47 -18.26
C LYS A 981 17.87 -20.97 -17.68
N SER A 982 17.93 -20.75 -16.37
CA SER A 982 19.18 -20.78 -15.59
C SER A 982 19.43 -22.19 -15.09
N VAL A 983 20.65 -22.73 -15.20
CA VAL A 983 20.96 -24.08 -14.69
C VAL A 983 21.28 -24.05 -13.20
N GLY A 984 22.00 -23.02 -12.74
CA GLY A 984 22.40 -22.86 -11.35
C GLY A 984 21.43 -22.02 -10.53
N ASN A 985 21.91 -21.57 -9.37
CA ASN A 985 21.15 -20.73 -8.46
C ASN A 985 20.98 -19.32 -9.04
N VAL A 986 19.92 -18.64 -8.61
CA VAL A 986 19.71 -17.20 -8.83
C VAL A 986 19.40 -16.55 -7.49
N ASP A 987 20.24 -15.60 -7.09
CA ASP A 987 20.07 -14.80 -5.87
C ASP A 987 19.69 -13.38 -6.28
N ALA A 988 18.40 -13.06 -6.15
CA ALA A 988 17.86 -11.73 -6.35
C ALA A 988 18.15 -10.85 -5.12
N GLY A 989 19.25 -10.09 -5.19
CA GLY A 989 19.63 -9.15 -4.15
C GLY A 989 18.66 -7.97 -4.03
N THR A 990 18.80 -7.18 -2.96
CA THR A 990 18.01 -5.96 -2.73
C THR A 990 17.98 -5.03 -3.95
N PHE A 991 16.80 -4.53 -4.32
CA PHE A 991 16.54 -3.72 -5.53
C PHE A 991 16.85 -4.41 -6.88
N SER A 992 16.70 -5.73 -6.95
CA SER A 992 16.76 -6.48 -8.21
C SER A 992 15.38 -7.04 -8.58
N THR A 993 15.15 -7.31 -9.86
CA THR A 993 13.85 -7.75 -10.37
C THR A 993 13.97 -9.03 -11.19
N VAL A 994 13.15 -10.02 -10.87
CA VAL A 994 12.97 -11.24 -11.67
C VAL A 994 11.61 -11.15 -12.35
N SER A 995 11.58 -11.33 -13.66
CA SER A 995 10.39 -11.09 -14.51
C SER A 995 10.24 -12.25 -15.49
N PRO A 996 9.43 -13.28 -15.16
CA PRO A 996 9.21 -14.39 -16.08
C PRO A 996 8.60 -13.92 -17.39
N GLY A 997 9.07 -14.45 -18.52
CA GLY A 997 8.48 -14.18 -19.83
C GLY A 997 8.90 -12.89 -20.54
N PHE A 998 8.27 -12.71 -21.70
CA PHE A 998 8.19 -11.46 -22.46
C PHE A 998 6.72 -11.10 -22.68
N SER A 999 5.90 -11.37 -21.65
CA SER A 999 4.48 -10.99 -21.57
C SER A 999 3.46 -11.92 -22.26
N PRO A 1000 2.71 -12.73 -21.49
CA PRO A 1000 3.12 -13.53 -20.32
C PRO A 1000 3.98 -14.75 -20.72
N GLY A 1001 4.66 -15.38 -19.75
CA GLY A 1001 5.55 -16.50 -20.04
C GLY A 1001 6.09 -17.29 -18.84
N MET A 1002 6.92 -18.30 -19.12
CA MET A 1002 7.53 -19.16 -18.11
C MET A 1002 9.06 -19.03 -18.09
N LEU A 1003 9.64 -18.70 -16.93
CA LEU A 1003 11.09 -18.69 -16.69
C LEU A 1003 11.49 -19.85 -15.79
N THR A 1004 12.54 -20.60 -16.16
CA THR A 1004 12.99 -21.77 -15.37
C THR A 1004 14.31 -21.52 -14.63
N ILE A 1005 14.35 -21.83 -13.34
CA ILE A 1005 15.55 -21.82 -12.49
C ILE A 1005 15.89 -23.25 -12.10
N GLY A 1006 17.04 -23.75 -12.53
CA GLY A 1006 17.51 -25.12 -12.27
C GLY A 1006 18.03 -25.34 -10.84
N GLY A 1007 18.58 -24.28 -10.23
CA GLY A 1007 19.03 -24.26 -8.84
C GLY A 1007 18.00 -23.63 -7.89
N ASN A 1008 18.49 -23.16 -6.74
CA ASN A 1008 17.68 -22.39 -5.80
C ASN A 1008 17.37 -20.99 -6.36
N MET A 1009 16.17 -20.50 -6.06
CA MET A 1009 15.79 -19.11 -6.24
C MET A 1009 15.70 -18.43 -4.88
N THR A 1010 16.51 -17.39 -4.64
CA THR A 1010 16.51 -16.62 -3.39
C THR A 1010 16.09 -15.17 -3.65
N PHE A 1011 15.13 -14.65 -2.90
CA PHE A 1011 14.72 -13.24 -2.90
C PHE A 1011 15.15 -12.55 -1.60
N GLU A 1012 15.97 -11.49 -1.69
CA GLU A 1012 16.31 -10.61 -0.56
C GLU A 1012 15.24 -9.53 -0.33
N GLY A 1013 15.32 -8.81 0.80
CA GLY A 1013 14.44 -7.68 1.08
C GLY A 1013 14.50 -6.60 -0.01
N ALA A 1014 13.35 -6.04 -0.36
CA ALA A 1014 13.16 -5.07 -1.45
C ALA A 1014 13.61 -5.54 -2.85
N SER A 1015 13.80 -6.86 -3.06
CA SER A 1015 13.80 -7.44 -4.41
C SER A 1015 12.38 -7.61 -4.94
N THR A 1016 12.20 -7.68 -6.25
CA THR A 1016 10.90 -7.73 -6.93
C THR A 1016 10.74 -9.02 -7.74
N LEU A 1017 9.61 -9.69 -7.59
CA LEU A 1017 9.07 -10.62 -8.57
C LEU A 1017 7.99 -9.90 -9.37
N GLU A 1018 8.26 -9.62 -10.64
CA GLU A 1018 7.35 -8.94 -11.58
C GLU A 1018 6.54 -10.00 -12.33
N LEU A 1019 5.21 -9.88 -12.33
CA LEU A 1019 4.27 -10.85 -12.87
C LEU A 1019 3.22 -10.16 -13.72
N GLU A 1020 3.00 -10.67 -14.92
CA GLU A 1020 2.04 -10.17 -15.87
C GLU A 1020 0.85 -11.12 -16.01
N VAL A 1021 -0.37 -10.57 -16.04
CA VAL A 1021 -1.64 -11.29 -16.19
C VAL A 1021 -2.38 -10.74 -17.39
N ARG A 1022 -2.55 -11.57 -18.43
CA ARG A 1022 -3.35 -11.23 -19.61
C ARG A 1022 -4.78 -11.76 -19.52
N ASP A 1023 -4.96 -13.00 -19.06
CA ASP A 1023 -6.29 -13.62 -18.86
C ASP A 1023 -6.41 -14.11 -17.41
N ALA A 1024 -7.35 -13.55 -16.66
CA ALA A 1024 -7.57 -13.89 -15.26
C ALA A 1024 -8.02 -15.35 -15.04
N GLN A 1025 -8.56 -16.02 -16.06
CA GLN A 1025 -8.93 -17.44 -16.02
C GLN A 1025 -8.01 -18.32 -16.87
N GLY A 1026 -6.87 -17.78 -17.31
CA GLY A 1026 -5.96 -18.43 -18.23
C GLY A 1026 -5.07 -19.51 -17.58
N ILE A 1027 -4.05 -19.93 -18.33
CA ILE A 1027 -3.11 -20.98 -17.93
C ILE A 1027 -1.76 -20.36 -17.52
N SER A 1028 -1.19 -20.83 -16.40
CA SER A 1028 0.12 -20.41 -15.90
C SER A 1028 1.24 -20.60 -16.93
N GLY A 1029 2.09 -19.59 -17.09
CA GLY A 1029 3.20 -19.54 -18.03
C GLY A 1029 2.78 -19.30 -19.49
N THR A 1030 1.49 -19.07 -19.77
CA THR A 1030 0.97 -18.74 -21.11
C THR A 1030 0.12 -17.47 -21.07
N ASP A 1031 -0.83 -17.41 -20.15
CA ASP A 1031 -1.77 -16.28 -20.02
C ASP A 1031 -1.53 -15.42 -18.78
N TYR A 1032 -0.76 -15.94 -17.84
CA TYR A 1032 -0.10 -15.18 -16.79
C TYR A 1032 1.27 -15.80 -16.52
N ASP A 1033 2.18 -15.04 -15.93
CA ASP A 1033 3.55 -15.47 -15.73
C ASP A 1033 3.71 -16.67 -14.78
N LEU A 1034 4.74 -17.48 -15.04
CA LEU A 1034 5.14 -18.57 -14.14
C LEU A 1034 6.66 -18.60 -13.94
N LEU A 1035 7.09 -18.53 -12.68
CA LEU A 1035 8.45 -18.85 -12.27
C LEU A 1035 8.56 -20.33 -11.87
N ALA A 1036 9.25 -21.15 -12.67
CA ALA A 1036 9.46 -22.57 -12.40
C ALA A 1036 10.83 -22.82 -11.77
N VAL A 1037 10.86 -23.33 -10.53
CA VAL A 1037 12.10 -23.58 -9.77
C VAL A 1037 12.29 -25.10 -9.59
N GLU A 1038 13.41 -25.64 -10.07
CA GLU A 1038 13.72 -27.08 -9.98
C GLU A 1038 14.36 -27.47 -8.63
N SER A 1039 14.53 -26.52 -7.71
CA SER A 1039 15.03 -26.70 -6.34
C SER A 1039 14.20 -25.87 -5.34
N ASP A 1040 14.80 -25.25 -4.32
CA ASP A 1040 14.10 -24.44 -3.30
C ASP A 1040 13.79 -23.01 -3.80
N LEU A 1041 12.61 -22.50 -3.44
CA LEU A 1041 12.21 -21.10 -3.57
C LEU A 1041 12.20 -20.45 -2.17
N ILE A 1042 13.05 -19.45 -1.99
CA ILE A 1042 13.36 -18.91 -0.67
C ILE A 1042 13.16 -17.39 -0.68
N ASN A 1043 12.31 -16.88 0.19
CA ASN A 1043 12.26 -15.46 0.54
C ASN A 1043 13.01 -15.23 1.86
N ILE A 1044 14.00 -14.34 1.86
CA ILE A 1044 14.73 -13.92 3.07
C ILE A 1044 14.49 -12.43 3.41
N GLY A 1045 13.49 -11.81 2.79
CA GLY A 1045 12.96 -10.51 3.16
C GLY A 1045 12.43 -10.48 4.59
N THR A 1046 12.37 -9.29 5.17
CA THR A 1046 11.96 -9.08 6.56
C THR A 1046 10.79 -8.11 6.63
N VAL A 1047 10.16 -7.99 7.80
CA VAL A 1047 9.09 -6.99 8.02
C VAL A 1047 9.56 -5.53 7.86
N ALA A 1048 10.86 -5.28 7.98
CA ALA A 1048 11.44 -3.94 7.78
C ALA A 1048 11.78 -3.69 6.30
N GLU A 1049 12.12 -4.74 5.57
CA GLU A 1049 12.47 -4.72 4.15
C GLU A 1049 11.85 -5.96 3.47
N PRO A 1050 10.55 -5.92 3.14
CA PRO A 1050 9.85 -7.05 2.54
C PRO A 1050 10.25 -7.21 1.07
N MET A 1051 10.13 -8.41 0.51
CA MET A 1051 10.17 -8.57 -0.95
C MET A 1051 8.91 -7.98 -1.60
N ILE A 1052 8.97 -7.62 -2.88
CA ILE A 1052 7.87 -7.02 -3.62
C ILE A 1052 7.35 -8.03 -4.65
N ILE A 1053 6.04 -8.20 -4.73
CA ILE A 1053 5.36 -8.94 -5.79
C ILE A 1053 4.63 -7.90 -6.63
N SER A 1054 5.16 -7.57 -7.80
CA SER A 1054 4.58 -6.57 -8.71
C SER A 1054 3.63 -7.24 -9.67
N LEU A 1055 2.36 -6.85 -9.64
CA LEU A 1055 1.31 -7.40 -10.50
C LEU A 1055 0.95 -6.42 -11.61
N HIS A 1056 1.12 -6.87 -12.85
CA HIS A 1056 0.87 -6.10 -14.06
C HIS A 1056 -0.25 -6.78 -14.83
N THR A 1057 -1.16 -6.01 -15.44
CA THR A 1057 -2.17 -6.56 -16.35
C THR A 1057 -1.90 -6.14 -17.78
N LEU A 1058 -2.20 -7.06 -18.70
CA LEU A 1058 -2.04 -6.87 -20.13
C LEU A 1058 -3.38 -7.07 -20.83
N ASP A 1059 -3.61 -6.32 -21.90
CA ASP A 1059 -4.74 -6.59 -22.79
C ASP A 1059 -4.46 -7.77 -23.74
N SER A 1060 -5.42 -8.07 -24.62
CA SER A 1060 -5.31 -9.18 -25.57
C SER A 1060 -4.17 -9.06 -26.61
N LEU A 1061 -3.48 -7.92 -26.68
CA LEU A 1061 -2.36 -7.65 -27.59
C LEU A 1061 -1.00 -7.67 -26.86
N ASP A 1062 -0.97 -8.06 -25.58
CA ASP A 1062 0.22 -8.02 -24.72
C ASP A 1062 0.72 -6.59 -24.40
N ASP A 1063 -0.15 -5.58 -24.59
CA ASP A 1063 0.12 -4.19 -24.18
C ASP A 1063 -0.45 -3.93 -22.76
N PRO A 1064 0.10 -2.97 -21.99
CA PRO A 1064 -0.48 -2.59 -20.69
C PRO A 1064 -1.96 -2.24 -20.81
N GLY A 1065 -2.81 -3.00 -20.13
CA GLY A 1065 -4.25 -2.86 -20.23
C GLY A 1065 -5.00 -3.80 -19.29
N GLN A 1066 -6.32 -3.84 -19.41
CA GLN A 1066 -7.15 -4.70 -18.57
C GLN A 1066 -7.01 -6.16 -19.00
N ALA A 1067 -6.65 -7.03 -18.05
CA ALA A 1067 -6.70 -8.47 -18.21
C ALA A 1067 -8.12 -8.92 -18.60
N ILE A 1068 -8.23 -9.78 -19.60
CA ILE A 1068 -9.51 -10.34 -20.01
C ILE A 1068 -10.04 -11.32 -18.96
N ASN A 1069 -11.37 -11.44 -18.90
CA ASN A 1069 -12.10 -12.32 -17.96
C ASN A 1069 -11.89 -12.03 -16.46
N PHE A 1070 -11.37 -10.86 -16.12
CA PHE A 1070 -11.34 -10.37 -14.74
C PHE A 1070 -12.65 -9.65 -14.37
N ASP A 1071 -13.26 -10.07 -13.27
CA ASP A 1071 -14.52 -9.59 -12.70
C ASP A 1071 -14.31 -9.43 -11.20
N ASN A 1072 -14.38 -8.19 -10.71
CA ASN A 1072 -14.10 -7.87 -9.31
C ASN A 1072 -15.16 -8.34 -8.31
N THR A 1073 -16.16 -9.09 -8.78
CA THR A 1073 -17.12 -9.79 -7.93
C THR A 1073 -16.79 -11.27 -7.73
N GLN A 1074 -15.71 -11.77 -8.36
CA GLN A 1074 -15.27 -13.16 -8.31
C GLN A 1074 -13.85 -13.28 -7.73
N ASP A 1075 -13.60 -14.41 -7.06
CA ASP A 1075 -12.26 -14.73 -6.55
C ASP A 1075 -11.41 -15.37 -7.67
N TYR A 1076 -10.10 -15.08 -7.69
CA TYR A 1076 -9.14 -15.65 -8.63
C TYR A 1076 -7.95 -16.27 -7.88
N SER A 1077 -7.34 -17.29 -8.47
CA SER A 1077 -6.10 -17.91 -7.96
C SER A 1077 -5.15 -18.19 -9.12
N TRP A 1078 -3.99 -17.54 -9.11
CA TRP A 1078 -2.94 -17.71 -10.11
C TRP A 1078 -1.72 -18.39 -9.50
N THR A 1079 -1.32 -19.52 -10.05
CA THR A 1079 -0.06 -20.17 -9.66
C THR A 1079 1.10 -19.46 -10.35
N VAL A 1080 1.75 -18.55 -9.64
CA VAL A 1080 2.77 -17.65 -10.20
C VAL A 1080 4.19 -18.17 -10.01
N ALA A 1081 4.39 -19.12 -9.08
CA ALA A 1081 5.65 -19.85 -8.97
C ALA A 1081 5.45 -21.30 -8.56
N THR A 1082 6.35 -22.18 -9.00
CA THR A 1082 6.41 -23.58 -8.57
C THR A 1082 7.83 -23.94 -8.13
N ALA A 1083 7.95 -24.85 -7.16
CA ALA A 1083 9.24 -25.34 -6.67
C ALA A 1083 9.22 -26.86 -6.51
N LEU A 1084 10.18 -27.57 -7.11
CA LEU A 1084 10.37 -29.01 -6.84
C LEU A 1084 10.91 -29.28 -5.43
N GLY A 1085 11.63 -28.29 -4.86
CA GLY A 1085 12.07 -28.27 -3.46
C GLY A 1085 11.04 -27.62 -2.53
N THR A 1086 11.51 -26.94 -1.50
CA THR A 1086 10.68 -26.23 -0.51
C THR A 1086 10.40 -24.79 -0.94
N ILE A 1087 9.19 -24.31 -0.65
CA ILE A 1087 8.86 -22.88 -0.67
C ILE A 1087 8.90 -22.37 0.77
N SER A 1088 9.70 -21.35 1.05
CA SER A 1088 9.90 -20.84 2.41
C SER A 1088 10.07 -19.33 2.47
N GLY A 1089 9.72 -18.73 3.61
CA GLY A 1089 9.92 -17.30 3.87
C GLY A 1089 8.80 -16.37 3.41
N PHE A 1090 7.68 -16.89 2.91
CA PHE A 1090 6.51 -16.11 2.48
C PHE A 1090 5.47 -15.97 3.60
N SER A 1091 5.90 -15.53 4.78
CA SER A 1091 4.99 -15.22 5.91
C SER A 1091 4.43 -13.80 5.81
N ALA A 1092 3.34 -13.52 6.52
CA ALA A 1092 2.78 -12.17 6.58
C ALA A 1092 3.85 -11.11 6.93
N GLY A 1093 3.96 -10.07 6.10
CA GLY A 1093 4.89 -8.97 6.27
C GLY A 1093 6.31 -9.19 5.75
N THR A 1094 6.70 -10.38 5.27
CA THR A 1094 7.99 -10.58 4.58
C THR A 1094 7.90 -10.33 3.07
N PHE A 1095 6.69 -10.05 2.58
CA PHE A 1095 6.40 -9.62 1.22
C PHE A 1095 5.32 -8.52 1.24
N VAL A 1096 5.22 -7.76 0.14
CA VAL A 1096 4.16 -6.81 -0.16
C VAL A 1096 3.75 -6.93 -1.62
N PHE A 1097 2.49 -6.62 -1.94
CA PHE A 1097 2.05 -6.46 -3.31
C PHE A 1097 2.30 -5.03 -3.79
N ASP A 1098 2.81 -4.90 -5.01
CA ASP A 1098 2.78 -3.66 -5.79
C ASP A 1098 1.74 -3.85 -6.89
N GLU A 1099 0.61 -3.15 -6.75
CA GLU A 1099 -0.56 -3.26 -7.62
C GLU A 1099 -0.63 -2.06 -8.58
N SER A 1100 0.41 -1.22 -8.62
CA SER A 1100 0.41 0.05 -9.38
C SER A 1100 0.22 -0.14 -10.89
N GLN A 1101 0.46 -1.35 -11.41
CA GLN A 1101 0.30 -1.71 -12.82
C GLN A 1101 -0.82 -2.75 -13.05
N PHE A 1102 -1.64 -3.02 -12.03
CA PHE A 1102 -2.82 -3.88 -12.16
C PHE A 1102 -4.03 -3.00 -12.54
N LEU A 1103 -4.37 -2.97 -13.84
CA LEU A 1103 -5.26 -1.97 -14.43
C LEU A 1103 -6.75 -2.37 -14.45
N ASN A 1104 -7.08 -3.58 -14.00
CA ASN A 1104 -8.48 -3.96 -13.76
C ASN A 1104 -8.98 -3.34 -12.45
N ASP A 1105 -10.22 -2.86 -12.43
CA ASP A 1105 -10.88 -2.36 -11.22
C ASP A 1105 -10.99 -3.48 -10.16
N LEU A 1106 -10.44 -3.28 -8.97
CA LEU A 1106 -10.46 -4.26 -7.88
C LEU A 1106 -11.72 -4.17 -7.01
N GLY A 1107 -12.52 -3.11 -7.12
CA GLY A 1107 -13.69 -2.92 -6.25
C GLY A 1107 -13.31 -2.89 -4.76
N SER A 1108 -13.93 -3.77 -3.96
CA SER A 1108 -13.56 -3.99 -2.55
C SER A 1108 -12.54 -5.11 -2.33
N GLY A 1109 -12.07 -5.72 -3.41
CA GLY A 1109 -11.22 -6.91 -3.35
C GLY A 1109 -9.78 -6.61 -2.95
N ALA A 1110 -9.06 -7.67 -2.58
CA ALA A 1110 -7.65 -7.57 -2.18
C ALA A 1110 -6.85 -8.81 -2.61
N PHE A 1111 -5.55 -8.64 -2.80
CA PHE A 1111 -4.62 -9.74 -3.08
C PHE A 1111 -3.97 -10.32 -1.82
N TYR A 1112 -3.73 -11.62 -1.83
CA TYR A 1112 -2.94 -12.32 -0.81
C TYR A 1112 -2.19 -13.50 -1.43
N LEU A 1113 -1.19 -14.01 -0.72
CA LEU A 1113 -0.49 -15.24 -1.12
C LEU A 1113 -1.04 -16.44 -0.37
N SER A 1114 -1.11 -17.58 -1.05
CA SER A 1114 -1.27 -18.89 -0.41
C SER A 1114 -0.28 -19.88 -0.99
N LEU A 1115 0.09 -20.88 -0.19
CA LEU A 1115 0.83 -22.04 -0.66
C LEU A 1115 -0.21 -23.09 -1.08
N GLY A 1116 -0.16 -23.55 -2.33
CA GLY A 1116 -1.07 -24.62 -2.77
C GLY A 1116 -0.88 -25.89 -1.93
N ASP A 1117 -1.90 -26.76 -1.90
CA ASP A 1117 -2.08 -27.93 -1.00
C ASP A 1117 -0.87 -28.89 -0.87
N SER A 1118 0.08 -28.83 -1.80
CA SER A 1118 1.29 -29.65 -1.82
C SER A 1118 2.53 -28.96 -1.24
N GLY A 1119 2.49 -27.64 -0.96
CA GLY A 1119 3.63 -26.83 -0.54
C GLY A 1119 4.65 -26.54 -1.66
N HIS A 1120 4.31 -26.89 -2.90
CA HIS A 1120 5.17 -26.78 -4.09
C HIS A 1120 4.70 -25.72 -5.11
N ALA A 1121 3.63 -24.99 -4.78
CA ALA A 1121 3.09 -23.91 -5.59
C ALA A 1121 2.89 -22.67 -4.71
N LEU A 1122 3.30 -21.51 -5.23
CA LEU A 1122 2.98 -20.21 -4.66
C LEU A 1122 1.88 -19.59 -5.52
N ASN A 1123 0.73 -19.34 -4.89
CA ASN A 1123 -0.44 -18.80 -5.53
C ASN A 1123 -0.64 -17.35 -5.11
N VAL A 1124 -0.94 -16.48 -6.08
CA VAL A 1124 -1.54 -15.15 -5.84
C VAL A 1124 -3.05 -15.33 -5.93
N LEU A 1125 -3.75 -14.95 -4.86
CA LEU A 1125 -5.20 -14.99 -4.80
C LEU A 1125 -5.75 -13.58 -4.79
N PHE A 1126 -6.79 -13.35 -5.57
CA PHE A 1126 -7.65 -12.18 -5.45
C PHE A 1126 -8.95 -12.62 -4.77
N SER A 1127 -9.37 -11.92 -3.71
CA SER A 1127 -10.73 -12.08 -3.18
C SER A 1127 -11.57 -10.85 -3.40
N ALA A 1128 -12.74 -11.03 -4.02
CA ALA A 1128 -13.71 -9.96 -4.30
C ALA A 1128 -14.33 -9.37 -3.01
N SER A 1129 -14.41 -10.18 -1.95
CA SER A 1129 -14.91 -9.77 -0.62
C SER A 1129 -13.89 -9.00 0.23
N GLY A 1130 -12.72 -8.68 -0.32
CA GLY A 1130 -11.59 -8.11 0.41
C GLY A 1130 -10.76 -9.22 1.07
N LEU A 1131 -9.78 -8.83 1.90
CA LEU A 1131 -8.99 -9.81 2.65
C LEU A 1131 -9.94 -10.77 3.38
N PRO A 1132 -9.75 -12.09 3.26
CA PRO A 1132 -10.51 -13.06 4.04
C PRO A 1132 -10.52 -12.59 5.49
N THR A 1133 -11.69 -12.54 6.11
CA THR A 1133 -11.76 -12.36 7.56
C THR A 1133 -10.96 -13.50 8.16
N ILE A 1134 -9.72 -13.24 8.57
CA ILE A 1134 -8.84 -14.27 9.13
C ILE A 1134 -9.55 -14.80 10.36
N GLU A 1135 -10.25 -15.93 10.21
CA GLU A 1135 -10.83 -16.60 11.35
C GLU A 1135 -9.67 -17.07 12.20
N SER A 1136 -9.70 -16.70 13.48
CA SER A 1136 -8.58 -17.00 14.35
C SER A 1136 -8.34 -18.51 14.39
N GLY A 1137 -7.24 -19.01 13.83
CA GLY A 1137 -6.97 -20.46 13.78
C GLY A 1137 -6.97 -21.05 12.38
N ASP A 1138 -7.39 -20.27 11.37
CA ASP A 1138 -7.13 -20.51 9.95
C ASP A 1138 -5.67 -20.11 9.65
N PHE A 1139 -4.80 -21.12 9.59
CA PHE A 1139 -3.35 -21.01 9.46
C PHE A 1139 -2.85 -21.21 8.03
N ASP A 1140 -3.60 -21.88 7.15
CA ASP A 1140 -3.32 -21.88 5.69
C ASP A 1140 -4.10 -20.82 4.91
N LEU A 1141 -4.99 -20.07 5.58
CA LEU A 1141 -5.77 -18.96 5.02
C LEU A 1141 -6.71 -19.40 3.90
N ASP A 1142 -7.26 -20.61 4.01
CA ASP A 1142 -8.16 -21.19 3.03
C ASP A 1142 -9.64 -20.86 3.30
N GLY A 1143 -9.92 -20.15 4.39
CA GLY A 1143 -11.25 -19.64 4.76
C GLY A 1143 -12.08 -20.62 5.57
N ASP A 1144 -11.52 -21.77 5.96
CA ASP A 1144 -12.05 -22.61 7.01
C ASP A 1144 -11.00 -22.93 8.09
N VAL A 1145 -11.42 -23.61 9.15
CA VAL A 1145 -10.51 -24.05 10.21
C VAL A 1145 -10.64 -25.56 10.36
N ASP A 1146 -9.74 -26.33 9.78
CA ASP A 1146 -9.85 -27.77 9.63
C ASP A 1146 -8.55 -28.54 9.96
N GLY A 1147 -8.40 -29.78 9.48
CA GLY A 1147 -7.21 -30.57 9.79
C GLY A 1147 -5.91 -30.05 9.13
N ALA A 1148 -6.02 -29.29 8.05
CA ALA A 1148 -4.92 -28.72 7.27
C ALA A 1148 -4.23 -27.59 8.04
N ASP A 1149 -4.99 -26.70 8.68
CA ASP A 1149 -4.45 -25.67 9.57
C ASP A 1149 -3.61 -26.25 10.70
N PHE A 1150 -4.09 -27.34 11.30
CA PHE A 1150 -3.36 -28.00 12.38
C PHE A 1150 -2.03 -28.55 11.89
N LEU A 1151 -1.98 -29.05 10.66
CA LEU A 1151 -0.75 -29.54 10.03
C LEU A 1151 0.21 -28.39 9.70
N ILE A 1152 -0.29 -27.23 9.26
CA ILE A 1152 0.49 -26.01 9.05
C ILE A 1152 1.08 -25.51 10.37
N TRP A 1153 0.25 -25.41 11.41
CA TRP A 1153 0.68 -25.03 12.75
C TRP A 1153 1.68 -26.02 13.36
N GLN A 1154 1.49 -27.32 13.16
CA GLN A 1154 2.43 -28.34 13.64
C GLN A 1154 3.81 -28.20 12.98
N ARG A 1155 3.87 -27.78 11.72
CA ARG A 1155 5.11 -27.53 10.98
C ARG A 1155 5.73 -26.18 11.31
N ASN A 1156 4.92 -25.18 11.67
CA ASN A 1156 5.36 -23.86 12.08
C ASN A 1156 4.54 -23.32 13.28
N PRO A 1157 4.87 -23.67 14.53
CA PRO A 1157 4.12 -23.24 15.70
C PRO A 1157 4.16 -21.72 15.95
N ALA A 1158 5.04 -20.98 15.25
CA ALA A 1158 5.12 -19.53 15.32
C ALA A 1158 4.03 -18.82 14.49
N ILE A 1159 3.31 -19.55 13.63
CA ILE A 1159 2.25 -18.98 12.78
C ILE A 1159 0.99 -18.57 13.56
N GLY A 1160 0.82 -19.07 14.79
CA GLY A 1160 -0.24 -18.64 15.69
C GLY A 1160 -0.41 -19.56 16.90
N TYR A 1161 -1.43 -19.29 17.73
CA TYR A 1161 -1.68 -20.09 18.94
C TYR A 1161 -2.60 -21.27 18.63
N LEU A 1162 -2.22 -22.49 19.04
CA LEU A 1162 -3.06 -23.70 18.91
C LEU A 1162 -4.49 -23.52 19.45
N ALA A 1163 -4.65 -22.67 20.48
CA ALA A 1163 -5.96 -22.36 21.06
C ALA A 1163 -6.94 -21.74 20.05
N ASN A 1164 -6.43 -21.01 19.05
CA ASN A 1164 -7.23 -20.39 18.01
C ASN A 1164 -7.82 -21.47 17.09
N TRP A 1165 -7.00 -22.42 16.64
CA TRP A 1165 -7.45 -23.59 15.89
C TRP A 1165 -8.47 -24.42 16.66
N GLN A 1166 -8.20 -24.73 17.93
CA GLN A 1166 -9.12 -25.51 18.78
C GLN A 1166 -10.48 -24.83 18.97
N ALA A 1167 -10.49 -23.49 19.04
CA ALA A 1167 -11.70 -22.71 19.23
C ALA A 1167 -12.55 -22.60 17.96
N ASN A 1168 -11.92 -22.76 16.78
CA ASN A 1168 -12.57 -22.50 15.51
C ASN A 1168 -12.65 -23.75 14.61
N TYR A 1169 -12.09 -24.89 15.01
CA TYR A 1169 -12.16 -26.16 14.25
C TYR A 1169 -13.59 -26.52 13.82
N GLY A 1170 -13.80 -26.58 12.50
CA GLY A 1170 -15.08 -26.81 11.84
C GLY A 1170 -15.87 -25.54 11.52
N ARG A 1171 -15.29 -24.34 11.61
CA ARG A 1171 -15.87 -23.09 11.11
C ARG A 1171 -15.40 -22.81 9.67
N SER A 1172 -16.26 -22.15 8.90
CA SER A 1172 -15.95 -21.64 7.56
C SER A 1172 -16.54 -20.24 7.44
N ALA A 1173 -15.79 -19.30 6.85
CA ALA A 1173 -16.30 -17.98 6.49
C ALA A 1173 -17.41 -18.13 5.44
N THR A 1174 -18.56 -17.51 5.69
CA THR A 1174 -19.78 -17.72 4.89
C THR A 1174 -19.62 -17.27 3.43
N GLN A 1175 -19.61 -18.23 2.48
CA GLN A 1175 -19.98 -18.01 1.07
C GLN A 1175 -21.31 -18.72 0.77
N SER A 1176 -22.19 -18.03 0.03
CA SER A 1176 -23.52 -18.52 -0.38
C SER A 1176 -23.40 -19.87 -1.10
N ALA A 1177 -24.06 -20.90 -0.56
CA ALA A 1177 -24.14 -22.20 -1.18
C ALA A 1177 -24.84 -22.12 -2.56
N VAL A 1178 -24.06 -22.16 -3.64
CA VAL A 1178 -24.52 -22.75 -4.89
C VAL A 1178 -24.57 -24.26 -4.64
N SER A 1179 -25.78 -24.81 -4.60
CA SER A 1179 -26.03 -26.24 -4.42
C SER A 1179 -25.58 -27.03 -5.66
N VAL A 1180 -24.28 -27.31 -5.76
CA VAL A 1180 -23.82 -28.42 -6.61
C VAL A 1180 -24.03 -29.69 -5.79
N ALA A 1181 -25.04 -30.48 -6.18
CA ALA A 1181 -25.30 -31.77 -5.58
C ALA A 1181 -24.10 -32.70 -5.79
N VAL A 1182 -23.30 -32.89 -4.73
CA VAL A 1182 -22.37 -34.03 -4.62
C VAL A 1182 -23.21 -35.27 -4.32
N PRO A 1183 -23.10 -36.37 -5.08
CA PRO A 1183 -23.88 -37.58 -4.83
C PRO A 1183 -23.51 -38.18 -3.47
N GLU A 1184 -24.44 -38.16 -2.52
CA GLU A 1184 -24.29 -38.94 -1.28
C GLU A 1184 -24.19 -40.44 -1.63
N PRO A 1185 -23.19 -41.17 -1.09
CA PRO A 1185 -23.31 -42.61 -1.02
C PRO A 1185 -24.45 -42.90 -0.03
N SER A 1186 -25.57 -43.41 -0.56
CA SER A 1186 -26.77 -43.76 0.20
C SER A 1186 -26.42 -44.42 1.55
N SER A 1187 -27.02 -43.89 2.60
CA SER A 1187 -26.93 -44.19 4.03
C SER A 1187 -27.32 -45.63 4.45
N LEU A 1188 -27.15 -46.60 3.56
CA LEU A 1188 -27.36 -48.03 3.81
C LEU A 1188 -26.06 -48.81 4.08
N LEU A 1189 -24.88 -48.19 3.98
CA LEU A 1189 -23.60 -48.88 4.18
C LEU A 1189 -22.99 -48.73 5.60
N LEU A 1190 -23.46 -47.76 6.40
CA LEU A 1190 -22.93 -47.48 7.75
C LEU A 1190 -23.69 -48.15 8.90
N LEU A 1191 -24.77 -48.89 8.60
CA LEU A 1191 -25.48 -49.72 9.59
C LEU A 1191 -24.87 -51.13 9.74
N ALA A 1192 -23.74 -51.42 9.08
CA ALA A 1192 -23.17 -52.76 8.99
C ALA A 1192 -21.84 -52.99 9.74
N ILE A 1193 -21.26 -52.00 10.46
CA ILE A 1193 -19.93 -52.15 11.09
C ILE A 1193 -19.89 -51.71 12.57
N VAL A 1194 -20.96 -51.93 13.33
CA VAL A 1194 -20.95 -51.67 14.80
C VAL A 1194 -21.58 -52.80 15.62
N PRO A 1195 -21.23 -54.08 15.36
CA PRO A 1195 -20.97 -54.91 16.54
C PRO A 1195 -19.85 -55.94 16.29
N ALA A 1196 -18.60 -55.50 16.38
CA ALA A 1196 -17.43 -56.39 16.47
C ALA A 1196 -16.57 -56.14 17.73
N TRP A 1197 -17.08 -55.40 18.73
CA TRP A 1197 -16.34 -55.09 19.95
C TRP A 1197 -17.05 -55.40 21.28
N ILE A 1198 -18.17 -56.12 21.27
CA ILE A 1198 -18.76 -56.66 22.50
C ILE A 1198 -19.08 -58.13 22.30
N LEU A 1199 -18.03 -58.96 22.32
CA LEU A 1199 -18.15 -60.39 22.60
C LEU A 1199 -16.98 -60.88 23.45
N SER A 1200 -16.93 -60.40 24.69
CA SER A 1200 -16.34 -61.15 25.80
C SER A 1200 -17.21 -61.02 27.04
N THR A 1201 -18.39 -61.64 27.03
CA THR A 1201 -18.93 -62.41 28.17
C THR A 1201 -20.22 -63.14 27.79
N LEU A 1202 -20.14 -64.47 27.85
CA LEU A 1202 -21.21 -65.44 28.11
C LEU A 1202 -22.17 -65.91 26.99
N ARG A 1203 -21.82 -67.10 26.47
CA ARG A 1203 -22.65 -68.33 26.30
C ARG A 1203 -23.74 -68.32 25.21
N LEU A 1204 -23.46 -69.00 24.09
CA LEU A 1204 -23.92 -70.38 23.77
C LEU A 1204 -25.44 -70.51 23.56
N THR A 1205 -25.88 -70.64 22.29
CA THR A 1205 -26.30 -71.93 21.72
C THR A 1205 -26.62 -71.83 20.21
N LYS A 1206 -26.19 -72.88 19.50
CA LYS A 1206 -26.31 -73.16 18.07
C LYS A 1206 -27.76 -73.31 17.57
N LYS A 1207 -27.98 -72.95 16.31
CA LYS A 1207 -28.55 -73.74 15.17
C LYS A 1207 -29.00 -72.76 14.08
N SER A 1208 -28.92 -72.98 12.76
CA SER A 1208 -28.29 -73.97 11.88
C SER A 1208 -28.77 -73.66 10.44
N HIS A 1209 -27.94 -73.99 9.44
CA HIS A 1209 -28.28 -74.28 8.01
C HIS A 1209 -28.50 -73.07 7.05
N PHE A 1210 -27.62 -72.88 6.04
CA PHE A 1210 -27.49 -73.55 4.71
C PHE A 1210 -28.47 -72.94 3.69
N ALA A 1211 -28.19 -72.66 2.41
CA ALA A 1211 -27.02 -72.57 1.52
C ALA A 1211 -27.54 -72.18 0.10
N ASP A 1212 -26.60 -72.09 -0.85
CA ASP A 1212 -26.71 -72.10 -2.32
C ASP A 1212 -26.84 -70.76 -3.06
N ARG A 1213 -25.77 -70.27 -3.75
CA ARG A 1213 -25.13 -70.69 -5.05
C ARG A 1213 -26.02 -70.29 -6.25
N PHE A 1214 -25.58 -69.56 -7.28
CA PHE A 1214 -24.55 -69.82 -8.32
C PHE A 1214 -24.28 -68.49 -9.07
N LEU A 1215 -23.03 -68.02 -9.25
CA LEU A 1215 -22.18 -68.10 -10.47
C LEU A 1215 -22.83 -67.65 -11.80
N GLY A 1216 -22.19 -66.70 -12.52
CA GLY A 1216 -22.49 -66.47 -13.94
C GLY A 1216 -21.88 -65.23 -14.59
N ASN A 1217 -20.68 -65.40 -15.13
CA ASN A 1217 -19.82 -64.43 -15.81
C ASN A 1217 -20.32 -64.00 -17.22
N ARG A 1218 -19.92 -62.79 -17.64
CA ARG A 1218 -19.64 -62.30 -19.02
C ARG A 1218 -20.77 -62.17 -20.07
N GLY A 1219 -20.90 -60.94 -20.59
CA GLY A 1219 -20.47 -60.62 -21.97
C GLY A 1219 -21.52 -60.59 -23.08
N SER A 1220 -22.09 -59.40 -23.29
CA SER A 1220 -22.41 -58.74 -24.56
C SER A 1220 -23.23 -59.47 -25.65
N ALA A 1221 -24.46 -59.00 -25.93
CA ALA A 1221 -24.87 -58.41 -27.22
C ALA A 1221 -26.40 -58.17 -27.33
N CYS A 1222 -26.73 -57.11 -28.09
CA CYS A 1222 -27.95 -56.84 -28.88
C CYS A 1222 -29.13 -56.02 -28.28
N SER A 1223 -29.42 -54.94 -29.03
CA SER A 1223 -30.71 -54.28 -29.28
C SER A 1223 -31.30 -53.46 -28.12
N SER A 1224 -31.83 -52.26 -28.28
CA SER A 1224 -31.95 -51.24 -29.34
C SER A 1224 -32.76 -50.09 -28.72
N VAL A 1225 -32.56 -48.86 -29.21
CA VAL A 1225 -33.20 -47.58 -28.84
C VAL A 1225 -32.49 -46.82 -27.74
#